data_AF-A0A9P7X4J0-F1
#
_entry.id   AF-A0A9P7X4J0-F1
#
_cell.length_a   1.000
_cell.length_b   1.000
_cell.length_c   1.000
_cell.angle_alpha   90.00
_cell.angle_beta   90.00
_cell.angle_gamma   90.00
#
_symmetry.space_group_name_H-M   'P 1'
#
loop_
_entity.id
_entity.type
_entity.pdbx_description
1 polymer ?
#
loop_
_entity_poly.entity_id
_entity_poly.type
_entity_poly.pdbx_seq_one_letter_code
_entity_poly.pdbx_strand_id
1 'polypeptide(L)'
;MPIPSYNSFNFHSPDPTHMIVFPDQDSDAEPNVIVPADEERTNIIPLDHRLSLHWRGWVGTFIADNLDWPLLKPWHLKDFPKGYTLVQTFRKNDPTKPDPYLYGYGKKQKFRSPQEFAFHAVWLFHPDYHQNHPCECTLCTHRLQGLITSIWIGVPGQRRRDEDRPMPEQGGYARRLGAVISRATSWGSITWTTPKRSLINGKSRFPLKSMPSRKYDLDLVRPYREGELVWVAIEALTPSDREQTDPEEEIKLWPATVAALPVQSRPPQPSAPSRTQYNIELLGVDHQQIVSFEKILSWRAYTLPDVISEQIQLPRMPSDIQVTPVFSAFKGFRPLPAPPSASDGHATSAPRPGFRSMPKPLDIPRTFENALGPLAVAQGKAEYIQERFCGTNPYSELEENSGHGSSEKICYQGVWWGAERIWVGDLVRLTCLRGDLENELEAAGLQHHLENSSPNADQRQLFARIQEFSFDQAKNQLCLSAELYELADASDDLDTSEVGLVQHHALPPTTENGLPRPPFGFRFRKLTPPDVLIYLPIQLIAGRYDLIPSESIPHRQLLGILNTVTLMKFREREFGPDDPVGKRVGDLLALSGICVEQDPPSGPVLLVDPKNGRSGVTRDADIQSKREIYEHWVEGDRPRVVQ
;
A
#
# COMPACT_ATOMS: atom_id res chain seq x y z
N MET A 1 -4.63 17.49 9.42
CA MET A 1 -3.41 17.06 10.14
C MET A 1 -3.53 15.57 10.37
N PRO A 2 -2.43 14.79 10.36
CA PRO A 2 -2.49 13.39 10.78
C PRO A 2 -2.93 13.32 12.24
N ILE A 3 -3.81 12.36 12.57
CA ILE A 3 -4.23 12.11 13.95
C ILE A 3 -3.04 11.45 14.69
N PRO A 4 -2.61 11.95 15.85
CA PRO A 4 -1.52 11.33 16.59
C PRO A 4 -1.89 9.91 17.03
N SER A 5 -0.98 8.95 16.84
CA SER A 5 -1.15 7.62 17.42
C SER A 5 -1.29 7.74 18.95
N TYR A 6 -2.26 7.06 19.54
CA TYR A 6 -2.55 7.05 20.98
C TYR A 6 -1.31 6.96 21.90
N ASN A 7 -0.28 6.23 21.46
CA ASN A 7 0.96 6.02 22.21
C ASN A 7 1.89 7.25 22.24
N SER A 8 1.56 8.33 21.53
CA SER A 8 2.33 9.58 21.48
C SER A 8 1.83 10.67 22.44
N PHE A 9 0.63 10.53 23.02
CA PHE A 9 0.07 11.52 23.94
C PHE A 9 0.69 11.43 25.34
N ASN A 10 1.04 12.58 25.91
CA ASN A 10 1.44 12.67 27.31
C ASN A 10 0.21 12.77 28.22
N PHE A 11 -0.26 11.63 28.73
CA PHE A 11 -1.43 11.55 29.61
C PHE A 11 -1.20 12.08 31.05
N HIS A 12 -0.05 12.66 31.38
CA HIS A 12 0.26 13.09 32.76
C HIS A 12 -0.15 14.52 33.10
N SER A 13 -0.74 15.27 32.16
CA SER A 13 -1.28 16.62 32.38
C SER A 13 -2.70 16.69 31.80
N PRO A 14 -3.76 16.44 32.59
CA PRO A 14 -5.13 16.55 32.09
C PRO A 14 -5.47 18.01 31.75
N ASP A 15 -6.16 18.22 30.64
CA ASP A 15 -6.68 19.54 30.26
C ASP A 15 -8.13 19.68 30.77
N PRO A 16 -8.47 20.70 31.58
CA PRO A 16 -9.82 20.85 32.14
C PRO A 16 -10.91 21.01 31.08
N THR A 17 -10.57 21.36 29.83
CA THR A 17 -11.50 21.45 28.71
C THR A 17 -11.75 20.12 27.98
N HIS A 18 -10.95 19.09 28.26
CA HIS A 18 -11.03 17.75 27.63
C HIS A 18 -11.34 16.67 28.68
N MET A 19 -12.22 16.99 29.64
CA MET A 19 -12.60 16.12 30.75
C MET A 19 -13.91 15.40 30.48
N ILE A 20 -13.89 14.07 30.51
CA ILE A 20 -15.08 13.21 30.38
C ILE A 20 -15.65 12.90 31.76
N VAL A 21 -16.91 13.25 31.99
CA VAL A 21 -17.67 12.87 33.19
C VAL A 21 -18.64 11.76 32.78
N PHE A 22 -18.53 10.58 33.39
CA PHE A 22 -19.53 9.53 33.19
C PHE A 22 -20.90 10.01 33.68
N PRO A 23 -22.00 9.69 32.98
CA PRO A 23 -23.33 9.99 33.49
C PRO A 23 -23.53 9.26 34.82
N ASP A 24 -24.03 9.98 35.83
CA ASP A 24 -24.42 9.37 37.10
C ASP A 24 -25.54 8.37 36.84
N GLN A 25 -25.27 7.08 37.08
CA GLN A 25 -26.32 6.07 37.04
C GLN A 25 -27.08 6.10 38.35
N ASP A 26 -28.32 6.60 38.30
CA ASP A 26 -29.32 6.68 39.38
C ASP A 26 -29.81 5.31 39.88
N SER A 27 -28.97 4.27 39.81
CA SER A 27 -29.20 3.05 40.56
C SER A 27 -28.83 3.28 42.03
N ASP A 28 -29.83 3.15 42.91
CA ASP A 28 -29.67 3.04 44.38
C ASP A 28 -28.97 1.73 44.80
N ALA A 29 -28.44 0.96 43.85
CA ALA A 29 -27.56 -0.16 44.14
C ALA A 29 -26.27 0.36 44.78
N GLU A 30 -26.01 -0.03 46.03
CA GLU A 30 -24.73 0.21 46.67
C GLU A 30 -23.58 -0.26 45.75
N PRO A 31 -22.54 0.58 45.54
CA PRO A 31 -21.48 0.25 44.61
C PRO A 31 -20.78 -1.01 45.10
N ASN A 32 -20.90 -2.10 44.33
CA ASN A 32 -20.35 -3.42 44.64
C ASN A 32 -18.81 -3.44 44.44
N VAL A 33 -18.10 -2.52 45.09
CA VAL A 33 -16.64 -2.41 45.12
C VAL A 33 -16.10 -3.53 46.02
N ILE A 34 -16.17 -4.77 45.53
CA ILE A 34 -15.51 -5.91 46.16
C ILE A 34 -14.01 -5.79 45.86
N VAL A 35 -13.34 -4.91 46.62
CA VAL A 35 -11.89 -4.98 46.80
C VAL A 35 -11.58 -6.38 47.33
N PRO A 36 -10.58 -7.10 46.80
CA PRO A 36 -10.24 -8.42 47.31
C PRO A 36 -9.82 -8.34 48.78
N ALA A 37 -10.36 -9.21 49.62
CA ALA A 37 -10.09 -9.26 51.07
C ALA A 37 -8.65 -9.70 51.47
N ASP A 38 -7.68 -9.61 50.55
CA ASP A 38 -6.23 -9.70 50.84
C ASP A 38 -5.69 -8.27 51.02
N GLU A 39 -6.33 -7.51 51.92
CA GLU A 39 -6.18 -6.05 52.08
C GLU A 39 -4.72 -5.63 52.30
N GLU A 40 -3.94 -6.48 52.98
CA GLU A 40 -2.50 -6.33 53.21
C GLU A 40 -1.65 -6.18 51.93
N ARG A 41 -2.21 -6.49 50.74
CA ARG A 41 -1.50 -6.43 49.44
C ARG A 41 -2.13 -5.46 48.44
N THR A 42 -3.13 -4.67 48.81
CA THR A 42 -3.89 -3.84 47.86
C THR A 42 -4.01 -2.37 48.28
N ASN A 43 -3.34 -1.48 47.55
CA ASN A 43 -3.47 -0.03 47.74
C ASN A 43 -4.40 0.56 46.67
N ILE A 44 -5.41 1.35 47.06
CA ILE A 44 -6.17 2.16 46.11
C ILE A 44 -5.23 3.22 45.50
N ILE A 45 -5.30 3.42 44.19
CA ILE A 45 -4.49 4.40 43.47
C ILE A 45 -5.22 5.75 43.46
N PRO A 46 -4.66 6.83 44.05
CA PRO A 46 -5.24 8.18 44.00
C PRO A 46 -5.43 8.71 42.58
N LEU A 47 -6.41 9.60 42.38
CA LEU A 47 -6.80 10.10 41.06
C LEU A 47 -5.70 10.94 40.37
N ASP A 48 -4.91 11.65 41.15
CA ASP A 48 -3.74 12.45 40.78
C ASP A 48 -2.48 11.60 40.55
N HIS A 49 -2.44 10.36 41.04
CA HIS A 49 -1.28 9.50 40.86
C HIS A 49 -1.04 9.18 39.38
N ARG A 50 0.24 9.17 38.97
CA ARG A 50 0.68 9.06 37.56
C ARG A 50 0.07 7.88 36.79
N LEU A 51 -0.18 6.74 37.47
CA LEU A 51 -0.85 5.58 36.88
C LEU A 51 -2.35 5.83 36.63
N SER A 52 -3.06 6.50 37.55
CA SER A 52 -4.47 6.88 37.35
C SER A 52 -4.59 7.85 36.18
N LEU A 53 -3.76 8.91 36.16
CA LEU A 53 -3.74 9.88 35.04
C LEU A 53 -3.51 9.19 33.69
N HIS A 54 -2.62 8.20 33.62
CA HIS A 54 -2.42 7.38 32.41
C HIS A 54 -3.66 6.56 32.02
N TRP A 55 -4.25 5.80 32.95
CA TRP A 55 -5.46 5.01 32.69
C TRP A 55 -6.63 5.89 32.24
N ARG A 56 -6.92 6.97 32.98
CA ARG A 56 -8.01 7.90 32.68
C ARG A 56 -7.80 8.64 31.35
N GLY A 57 -6.55 8.99 31.01
CA GLY A 57 -6.20 9.63 29.74
C GLY A 57 -6.30 8.68 28.55
N TRP A 58 -5.80 7.46 28.67
CA TRP A 58 -5.90 6.46 27.59
C TRP A 58 -7.36 6.09 27.31
N VAL A 59 -8.14 5.80 28.36
CA VAL A 59 -9.57 5.42 28.24
C VAL A 59 -10.43 6.61 27.79
N GLY A 60 -10.20 7.82 28.31
CA GLY A 60 -10.94 9.01 27.89
C GLY A 60 -10.69 9.36 26.42
N THR A 61 -9.46 9.24 25.95
CA THR A 61 -9.10 9.49 24.53
C THR A 61 -9.69 8.42 23.62
N PHE A 62 -9.79 7.16 24.08
CA PHE A 62 -10.47 6.08 23.35
C PHE A 62 -11.98 6.31 23.24
N ILE A 63 -12.64 6.82 24.29
CA ILE A 63 -14.05 7.22 24.22
C ILE A 63 -14.25 8.36 23.22
N ALA A 64 -13.39 9.38 23.25
CA ALA A 64 -13.48 10.51 22.33
C ALA A 64 -13.40 10.09 20.85
N ASP A 65 -12.46 9.21 20.49
CA ASP A 65 -12.29 8.69 19.13
C ASP A 65 -13.52 7.88 18.65
N ASN A 66 -14.05 7.00 19.51
CA ASN A 66 -15.24 6.20 19.19
C ASN A 66 -16.55 7.03 19.15
N LEU A 67 -16.49 8.34 19.40
CA LEU A 67 -17.59 9.30 19.30
C LEU A 67 -17.30 10.43 18.28
N ASP A 68 -16.29 10.28 17.42
CA ASP A 68 -15.86 11.27 16.42
C ASP A 68 -15.45 12.65 17.02
N TRP A 69 -15.00 12.70 18.29
CA TRP A 69 -14.59 13.95 18.96
C TRP A 69 -13.17 14.40 18.58
N PRO A 70 -12.86 15.72 18.60
CA PRO A 70 -11.54 16.21 18.20
C PRO A 70 -10.37 15.71 19.06
N LEU A 71 -9.44 14.98 18.45
CA LEU A 71 -8.22 14.44 19.07
C LEU A 71 -7.01 15.38 18.96
N LEU A 72 -7.21 16.69 19.16
CA LEU A 72 -6.12 17.68 19.19
C LEU A 72 -5.28 17.61 20.48
N LYS A 73 -5.86 17.03 21.54
CA LYS A 73 -5.28 16.78 22.86
C LYS A 73 -5.82 15.43 23.38
N PRO A 74 -5.15 14.77 24.33
CA PRO A 74 -5.75 13.64 25.02
C PRO A 74 -6.98 14.09 25.81
N TRP A 75 -8.01 13.25 25.81
CA TRP A 75 -9.17 13.38 26.69
C TRP A 75 -8.98 12.53 27.94
N HIS A 76 -9.39 13.04 29.09
CA HIS A 76 -9.23 12.35 30.38
C HIS A 76 -10.56 12.10 31.05
N LEU A 77 -10.76 10.91 31.60
CA LEU A 77 -11.84 10.71 32.58
C LEU A 77 -11.62 11.63 33.79
N LYS A 78 -12.67 12.33 34.22
CA LYS A 78 -12.70 13.08 35.48
C LYS A 78 -12.59 12.12 36.66
N ASP A 79 -13.32 11.01 36.59
CA ASP A 79 -13.38 9.94 37.58
C ASP A 79 -13.60 8.60 36.86
N PHE A 80 -13.29 7.47 37.49
CA PHE A 80 -13.75 6.17 36.97
C PHE A 80 -15.27 6.03 37.19
N PRO A 81 -16.00 5.20 36.41
CA PRO A 81 -17.45 5.05 36.58
C PRO A 81 -17.82 4.61 38.02
N LYS A 82 -19.04 4.98 38.46
CA LYS A 82 -19.59 4.59 39.77
C LYS A 82 -19.41 3.08 40.00
N GLY A 83 -18.75 2.72 41.11
CA GLY A 83 -18.43 1.32 41.46
C GLY A 83 -17.12 0.77 40.90
N TYR A 84 -16.36 1.53 40.11
CA TYR A 84 -15.02 1.13 39.66
C TYR A 84 -13.92 1.77 40.51
N THR A 85 -12.83 1.03 40.74
CA THR A 85 -11.70 1.51 41.55
C THR A 85 -10.39 0.94 41.04
N LEU A 86 -9.41 1.82 40.80
CA LEU A 86 -8.07 1.44 40.36
C LEU A 86 -7.22 1.10 41.60
N VAL A 87 -6.70 -0.12 41.64
CA VAL A 87 -5.99 -0.69 42.78
C VAL A 87 -4.65 -1.23 42.33
N GLN A 88 -3.61 -0.97 43.11
CA GLN A 88 -2.27 -1.52 42.95
C GLN A 88 -2.12 -2.77 43.81
N THR A 89 -1.83 -3.92 43.21
CA THR A 89 -1.66 -5.20 43.92
C THR A 89 -0.20 -5.65 43.90
N PHE A 90 0.37 -5.92 45.07
CA PHE A 90 1.76 -6.39 45.19
C PHE A 90 1.89 -7.88 44.85
N ARG A 91 2.85 -8.24 43.99
CA ARG A 91 3.14 -9.63 43.62
C ARG A 91 3.81 -10.36 44.79
N LYS A 92 3.33 -11.56 45.14
CA LYS A 92 3.90 -12.39 46.21
C LYS A 92 5.41 -12.67 46.05
N ASN A 93 5.88 -12.75 44.82
CA ASN A 93 7.27 -13.09 44.49
C ASN A 93 8.14 -11.86 44.16
N ASP A 94 7.53 -10.69 43.95
CA ASP A 94 8.23 -9.45 43.62
C ASP A 94 7.42 -8.20 44.05
N PRO A 95 7.50 -7.81 45.35
CA PRO A 95 6.84 -6.61 45.84
C PRO A 95 7.35 -5.31 45.22
N THR A 96 8.47 -5.32 44.48
CA THR A 96 8.99 -4.11 43.81
C THR A 96 8.23 -3.77 42.52
N LYS A 97 7.48 -4.73 41.96
CA LYS A 97 6.72 -4.57 40.71
C LYS A 97 5.24 -4.92 40.92
N PRO A 98 4.48 -4.07 41.63
CA PRO A 98 3.05 -4.25 41.78
C PRO A 98 2.28 -3.96 40.48
N ASP A 99 1.24 -4.74 40.22
CA ASP A 99 0.39 -4.62 39.05
C ASP A 99 -0.82 -3.70 39.31
N PRO A 100 -1.14 -2.75 38.42
CA PRO A 100 -2.39 -2.00 38.48
C PRO A 100 -3.55 -2.83 37.93
N TYR A 101 -4.67 -2.83 38.65
CA TYR A 101 -5.91 -3.48 38.23
C TYR A 101 -7.11 -2.57 38.47
N LEU A 102 -8.04 -2.52 37.53
CA LEU A 102 -9.32 -1.84 37.72
C LEU A 102 -10.39 -2.88 38.12
N TYR A 103 -10.87 -2.77 39.35
CA TYR A 103 -11.98 -3.55 39.89
C TYR A 103 -13.32 -2.82 39.67
N GLY A 104 -14.43 -3.54 39.76
CA GLY A 104 -15.80 -3.01 39.61
C GLY A 104 -16.71 -3.87 38.72
N TYR A 105 -16.13 -4.62 37.78
CA TYR A 105 -16.90 -5.51 36.90
C TYR A 105 -17.18 -6.88 37.54
N GLY A 106 -18.39 -7.06 38.06
CA GLY A 106 -18.83 -8.30 38.70
C GLY A 106 -18.09 -8.63 40.00
N LYS A 107 -18.51 -9.70 40.69
CA LYS A 107 -18.08 -9.92 42.08
C LYS A 107 -16.60 -10.25 42.31
N LYS A 108 -15.83 -10.60 41.26
CA LYS A 108 -14.40 -11.00 41.37
C LYS A 108 -13.53 -10.71 40.13
N GLN A 109 -14.05 -10.12 39.05
CA GLN A 109 -13.25 -9.89 37.85
C GLN A 109 -12.57 -8.51 37.87
N LYS A 110 -11.53 -8.34 37.05
CA LYS A 110 -10.71 -7.12 37.00
C LYS A 110 -10.05 -6.94 35.64
N PHE A 111 -9.98 -5.70 35.18
CA PHE A 111 -9.21 -5.33 34.00
C PHE A 111 -7.74 -5.12 34.38
N ARG A 112 -6.80 -5.61 33.56
CA ARG A 112 -5.36 -5.60 33.81
C ARG A 112 -4.62 -4.48 33.08
N SER A 113 -5.30 -3.80 32.16
CA SER A 113 -4.76 -2.69 31.38
C SER A 113 -5.90 -1.73 30.98
N PRO A 114 -5.61 -0.46 30.66
CA PRO A 114 -6.64 0.44 30.15
C PRO A 114 -7.21 -0.03 28.79
N GLN A 115 -6.44 -0.79 28.00
CA GLN A 115 -6.88 -1.40 26.74
C GLN A 115 -8.00 -2.43 26.96
N GLU A 116 -7.91 -3.26 28.01
CA GLU A 116 -8.97 -4.21 28.35
C GLU A 116 -10.25 -3.51 28.83
N PHE A 117 -10.13 -2.36 29.51
CA PHE A 117 -11.27 -1.63 30.04
C PHE A 117 -11.97 -0.72 29.01
N ALA A 118 -11.26 -0.13 28.05
CA ALA A 118 -11.82 0.97 27.26
C ALA A 118 -13.05 0.60 26.39
N PHE A 119 -13.10 -0.62 25.84
CA PHE A 119 -14.29 -1.16 25.15
C PHE A 119 -15.51 -1.27 26.10
N HIS A 120 -15.27 -1.55 27.38
CA HIS A 120 -16.31 -1.53 28.42
C HIS A 120 -16.67 -0.10 28.82
N ALA A 121 -15.70 0.80 28.83
CA ALA A 121 -15.89 2.21 29.16
C ALA A 121 -16.74 2.95 28.11
N VAL A 122 -16.53 2.70 26.81
CA VAL A 122 -17.40 3.21 25.72
C VAL A 122 -18.83 2.72 25.89
N TRP A 123 -19.01 1.42 26.12
CA TRP A 123 -20.31 0.79 26.32
C TRP A 123 -21.04 1.28 27.59
N LEU A 124 -20.32 1.60 28.67
CA LEU A 124 -20.88 2.25 29.86
C LEU A 124 -21.20 3.75 29.66
N PHE A 125 -20.50 4.44 28.75
CA PHE A 125 -20.57 5.89 28.62
C PHE A 125 -21.75 6.35 27.77
N HIS A 126 -22.04 5.67 26.66
CA HIS A 126 -23.01 6.12 25.67
C HIS A 126 -24.35 5.33 25.78
N PRO A 127 -25.47 5.94 26.22
CA PRO A 127 -26.71 5.22 26.50
C PRO A 127 -27.27 4.43 25.31
N ASP A 128 -27.18 4.99 24.10
CA ASP A 128 -27.66 4.30 22.89
C ASP A 128 -26.71 3.18 22.46
N TYR A 129 -25.43 3.24 22.85
CA TYR A 129 -24.46 2.18 22.54
C TYR A 129 -24.71 0.97 23.44
N HIS A 130 -24.97 1.20 24.73
CA HIS A 130 -25.38 0.16 25.67
C HIS A 130 -26.65 -0.58 25.22
N GLN A 131 -27.61 0.14 24.62
CA GLN A 131 -28.89 -0.42 24.17
C GLN A 131 -28.80 -1.15 22.83
N ASN A 132 -28.03 -0.64 21.86
CA ASN A 132 -27.97 -1.18 20.50
C ASN A 132 -26.80 -2.14 20.25
N HIS A 133 -25.76 -2.16 21.09
CA HIS A 133 -24.56 -2.95 20.88
C HIS A 133 -24.14 -3.76 22.14
N PRO A 134 -23.80 -5.05 22.00
CA PRO A 134 -23.21 -5.82 23.09
C PRO A 134 -21.79 -5.32 23.40
N CYS A 135 -21.38 -5.40 24.67
CA CYS A 135 -20.04 -4.97 25.06
C CYS A 135 -18.95 -5.91 24.51
N GLU A 136 -17.99 -5.36 23.77
CA GLU A 136 -16.93 -6.14 23.12
C GLU A 136 -15.71 -6.48 24.00
N CYS A 137 -15.68 -6.01 25.26
CA CYS A 137 -14.50 -6.15 26.12
C CYS A 137 -14.15 -7.61 26.47
N THR A 138 -12.93 -7.86 26.93
CA THR A 138 -12.43 -9.20 27.31
C THR A 138 -13.28 -9.89 28.37
N LEU A 139 -13.85 -9.13 29.31
CA LEU A 139 -14.63 -9.67 30.42
C LEU A 139 -16.09 -9.97 30.05
N CYS A 140 -16.64 -9.28 29.05
CA CYS A 140 -17.97 -9.52 28.50
C CYS A 140 -17.99 -10.61 27.41
N THR A 141 -16.96 -10.66 26.54
CA THR A 141 -16.91 -11.58 25.39
C THR A 141 -16.06 -12.83 25.61
N HIS A 142 -15.22 -12.83 26.64
CA HIS A 142 -14.16 -13.83 26.87
C HIS A 142 -13.16 -14.00 25.71
N ARG A 143 -13.14 -13.07 24.74
CA ARG A 143 -12.13 -13.00 23.68
C ARG A 143 -10.79 -12.49 24.25
N LEU A 144 -9.68 -12.89 23.63
CA LEU A 144 -8.34 -12.40 24.01
C LEU A 144 -8.18 -10.92 23.62
N GLN A 145 -7.54 -10.11 24.48
CA GLN A 145 -7.32 -8.68 24.20
C GLN A 145 -6.62 -8.44 22.87
N GLY A 146 -5.60 -9.25 22.54
CA GLY A 146 -4.89 -9.16 21.27
C GLY A 146 -5.79 -9.40 20.05
N LEU A 147 -6.84 -10.22 20.18
CA LEU A 147 -7.83 -10.43 19.12
C LEU A 147 -8.75 -9.21 18.98
N ILE A 148 -9.30 -8.70 20.09
CA ILE A 148 -10.14 -7.48 20.11
C ILE A 148 -9.38 -6.29 19.51
N THR A 149 -8.16 -6.05 19.97
CA THR A 149 -7.27 -5.02 19.42
C THR A 149 -6.93 -5.26 17.95
N SER A 150 -6.74 -6.51 17.49
CA SER A 150 -6.47 -6.79 16.07
C SER A 150 -7.66 -6.51 15.15
N ILE A 151 -8.88 -6.79 15.61
CA ILE A 151 -10.12 -6.50 14.88
C ILE A 151 -10.31 -4.98 14.79
N TRP A 152 -10.16 -4.27 15.92
CA TRP A 152 -10.37 -2.81 15.98
C TRP A 152 -9.30 -2.00 15.23
N ILE A 153 -8.02 -2.41 15.28
CA ILE A 153 -6.93 -1.76 14.49
C ILE A 153 -6.97 -2.19 13.00
N GLY A 154 -7.70 -3.24 12.65
CA GLY A 154 -7.73 -3.79 11.28
C GLY A 154 -6.43 -4.49 10.85
N VAL A 155 -5.54 -4.81 11.79
CA VAL A 155 -4.25 -5.48 11.54
C VAL A 155 -4.34 -6.91 12.09
N PRO A 156 -4.25 -7.96 11.25
CA PRO A 156 -4.39 -9.35 11.68
C PRO A 156 -3.49 -9.70 12.87
N GLY A 157 -4.10 -10.20 13.95
CA GLY A 157 -3.43 -10.38 15.23
C GLY A 157 -2.30 -11.39 15.14
N GLN A 158 -1.05 -10.90 15.09
CA GLN A 158 0.13 -11.75 15.17
C GLN A 158 0.11 -12.54 16.48
N ARG A 159 -0.16 -13.85 16.37
CA ARG A 159 0.08 -14.80 17.47
C ARG A 159 1.57 -14.79 17.77
N ARG A 160 1.98 -14.07 18.83
CA ARG A 160 3.27 -14.32 19.46
C ARG A 160 3.32 -15.80 19.81
N ARG A 161 4.27 -16.52 19.24
CA ARG A 161 4.67 -17.83 19.76
C ARG A 161 5.49 -17.59 21.02
N ASP A 162 5.34 -18.47 22.00
CA ASP A 162 6.20 -18.50 23.17
C ASP A 162 7.57 -19.09 22.80
N GLU A 163 8.36 -18.32 22.06
CA GLU A 163 9.73 -18.66 21.66
C GLU A 163 10.72 -18.32 22.78
N ASP A 164 10.55 -18.99 23.93
CA ASP A 164 11.45 -18.92 25.10
C ASP A 164 11.71 -20.32 25.68
N ARG A 165 12.10 -21.25 24.80
CA ARG A 165 12.73 -22.53 25.16
C ARG A 165 13.90 -22.81 24.21
N PRO A 166 15.15 -22.87 24.70
CA PRO A 166 16.28 -23.25 23.87
C PRO A 166 16.19 -24.74 23.50
N MET A 167 16.13 -25.03 22.20
CA MET A 167 16.47 -26.36 21.65
C MET A 167 17.93 -26.37 21.16
N PRO A 168 18.60 -27.53 21.17
CA PRO A 168 20.03 -27.62 20.89
C PRO A 168 20.38 -27.38 19.41
N GLU A 169 21.62 -26.97 19.19
CA GLU A 169 22.17 -26.52 17.91
C GLU A 169 22.29 -27.64 16.87
N GLN A 170 21.41 -27.70 15.86
CA GLN A 170 21.70 -28.37 14.58
C GLN A 170 21.10 -27.64 13.36
N GLY A 171 21.97 -27.01 12.58
CA GLY A 171 21.92 -26.93 11.11
C GLY A 171 20.68 -26.38 10.39
N GLY A 172 20.75 -25.10 9.97
CA GLY A 172 20.26 -24.67 8.65
C GLY A 172 18.79 -24.27 8.53
N TYR A 173 18.45 -23.01 8.85
CA TYR A 173 17.09 -22.47 8.69
C TYR A 173 16.89 -21.42 7.58
N ALA A 174 17.94 -21.07 6.83
CA ALA A 174 17.96 -19.97 5.84
C ALA A 174 17.23 -20.24 4.50
N ARG A 175 16.35 -21.26 4.40
CA ARG A 175 15.68 -21.65 3.13
C ARG A 175 14.15 -21.86 3.22
N ARG A 176 13.48 -21.57 4.34
CA ARG A 176 12.06 -21.92 4.53
C ARG A 176 11.02 -20.81 4.34
N LEU A 177 11.40 -19.53 4.27
CA LEU A 177 10.44 -18.42 4.14
C LEU A 177 9.91 -18.22 2.70
N GLY A 178 10.78 -18.22 1.68
CA GLY A 178 10.34 -18.11 0.28
C GLY A 178 9.49 -19.30 -0.22
N ALA A 179 9.48 -20.42 0.50
CA ALA A 179 8.77 -21.64 0.10
C ALA A 179 7.23 -21.56 0.24
N VAL A 180 6.68 -20.49 0.82
CA VAL A 180 5.23 -20.28 0.94
C VAL A 180 4.62 -19.72 -0.34
N ILE A 181 5.35 -18.85 -1.07
CA ILE A 181 4.94 -18.31 -2.37
C ILE A 181 5.39 -19.24 -3.52
N SER A 182 6.54 -19.90 -3.38
CA SER A 182 7.10 -20.79 -4.41
C SER A 182 6.47 -22.19 -4.49
N ARG A 183 5.41 -22.49 -3.74
CA ARG A 183 4.54 -23.65 -4.05
C ARG A 183 3.57 -23.22 -5.13
N ALA A 184 3.67 -23.87 -6.29
CA ALA A 184 2.93 -23.51 -7.49
C ALA A 184 1.45 -23.23 -7.22
N THR A 185 0.94 -22.19 -7.89
CA THR A 185 -0.48 -21.84 -7.94
C THR A 185 -1.27 -23.04 -8.47
N SER A 186 -1.87 -23.80 -7.56
CA SER A 186 -2.80 -24.87 -7.90
C SER A 186 -4.13 -24.22 -8.29
N TRP A 187 -4.31 -23.99 -9.58
CA TRP A 187 -5.47 -23.30 -10.15
C TRP A 187 -6.81 -23.96 -9.80
N GLY A 188 -6.80 -25.29 -9.54
CA GLY A 188 -7.92 -26.09 -9.01
C GLY A 188 -8.45 -25.72 -7.61
N SER A 189 -8.23 -24.48 -7.14
CA SER A 189 -9.00 -23.84 -6.06
C SER A 189 -9.84 -22.65 -6.54
N ILE A 190 -9.90 -22.36 -7.85
CA ILE A 190 -10.90 -21.47 -8.44
C ILE A 190 -12.26 -22.21 -8.40
N THR A 191 -12.93 -22.13 -7.26
CA THR A 191 -14.32 -22.53 -7.13
C THR A 191 -15.17 -21.44 -7.77
N TRP A 192 -15.43 -21.60 -9.06
CA TRP A 192 -16.41 -20.83 -9.81
C TRP A 192 -17.79 -21.02 -9.17
N THR A 193 -18.15 -20.16 -8.22
CA THR A 193 -19.50 -20.16 -7.63
C THR A 193 -20.50 -19.76 -8.68
N THR A 194 -21.63 -20.47 -8.74
CA THR A 194 -22.78 -20.14 -9.60
C THR A 194 -23.10 -18.65 -9.48
N PRO A 195 -23.35 -17.92 -10.60
CA PRO A 195 -23.53 -16.47 -10.56
C PRO A 195 -24.58 -16.04 -9.52
N LYS A 196 -24.13 -15.31 -8.50
CA LYS A 196 -25.02 -14.80 -7.44
C LYS A 196 -25.96 -13.77 -8.05
N ARG A 197 -27.20 -14.17 -8.35
CA ARG A 197 -28.32 -13.27 -8.72
C ARG A 197 -28.59 -12.14 -7.70
N SER A 198 -27.97 -12.20 -6.53
CA SER A 198 -27.84 -11.10 -5.59
C SER A 198 -26.96 -9.97 -6.15
N LEU A 199 -27.50 -9.19 -7.10
CA LEU A 199 -27.21 -7.75 -7.30
C LEU A 199 -28.05 -7.07 -8.41
N ILE A 200 -28.84 -7.83 -9.20
CA ILE A 200 -29.56 -7.36 -10.41
C ILE A 200 -30.39 -6.07 -10.22
N ASN A 201 -30.90 -5.80 -9.01
CA ASN A 201 -31.67 -4.58 -8.72
C ASN A 201 -30.82 -3.31 -8.46
N GLY A 202 -29.50 -3.33 -8.66
CA GLY A 202 -28.58 -2.20 -8.46
C GLY A 202 -28.43 -1.71 -7.01
N LYS A 203 -29.21 -2.28 -6.09
CA LYS A 203 -29.20 -2.01 -4.66
C LYS A 203 -28.42 -3.13 -3.97
N SER A 204 -27.15 -2.89 -3.67
CA SER A 204 -26.53 -3.57 -2.53
C SER A 204 -27.43 -3.32 -1.31
N ARG A 205 -27.79 -4.38 -0.58
CA ARG A 205 -28.82 -4.28 0.48
C ARG A 205 -28.44 -3.32 1.59
N PHE A 206 -27.14 -3.11 1.77
CA PHE A 206 -26.56 -2.03 2.54
C PHE A 206 -25.84 -1.09 1.58
N PRO A 207 -26.22 0.20 1.45
CA PRO A 207 -25.39 1.14 0.72
C PRO A 207 -24.05 1.23 1.44
N LEU A 208 -23.00 0.68 0.81
CA LEU A 208 -21.61 0.74 1.27
C LEU A 208 -21.31 2.18 1.72
N LYS A 209 -21.24 2.42 3.04
CA LYS A 209 -20.95 3.74 3.62
C LYS A 209 -19.56 4.12 3.14
N SER A 210 -19.51 4.90 2.06
CA SER A 210 -18.31 5.04 1.26
C SER A 210 -17.28 5.81 2.07
N MET A 211 -16.16 5.13 2.37
CA MET A 211 -15.06 5.77 3.08
C MET A 211 -14.66 7.02 2.29
N PRO A 212 -14.52 8.20 2.95
CA PRO A 212 -14.17 9.43 2.25
C PRO A 212 -12.92 9.29 1.38
N SER A 213 -11.92 8.52 1.85
CA SER A 213 -10.74 8.14 1.06
C SER A 213 -11.08 7.34 -0.20
N ARG A 214 -11.86 6.25 -0.09
CA ARG A 214 -12.30 5.45 -1.26
C ARG A 214 -13.03 6.30 -2.28
N LYS A 215 -13.98 7.14 -1.84
CA LYS A 215 -14.70 8.05 -2.75
C LYS A 215 -13.73 9.04 -3.42
N TYR A 216 -12.84 9.66 -2.66
CA TYR A 216 -11.89 10.66 -3.15
C TYR A 216 -10.81 10.09 -4.08
N ASP A 217 -10.40 8.84 -3.87
CA ASP A 217 -9.45 8.12 -4.73
C ASP A 217 -10.07 7.67 -6.06
N LEU A 218 -11.37 7.31 -6.07
CA LEU A 218 -12.12 6.90 -7.25
C LEU A 218 -12.64 8.12 -8.05
N ASP A 219 -13.38 9.03 -7.43
CA ASP A 219 -14.01 10.19 -8.07
C ASP A 219 -13.00 11.13 -8.75
N LEU A 220 -11.78 11.22 -8.21
CA LEU A 220 -10.71 12.08 -8.74
C LEU A 220 -9.71 11.35 -9.64
N VAL A 221 -9.95 10.06 -9.94
CA VAL A 221 -9.17 9.20 -10.85
C VAL A 221 -7.65 9.38 -10.66
N ARG A 222 -7.19 9.21 -9.42
CA ARG A 222 -5.82 9.54 -9.04
C ARG A 222 -4.85 8.42 -9.44
N PRO A 223 -3.71 8.73 -10.10
CA PRO A 223 -2.70 7.72 -10.41
C PRO A 223 -2.01 7.17 -9.15
N TYR A 224 -1.96 7.95 -8.05
CA TYR A 224 -1.32 7.56 -6.80
C TYR A 224 -2.19 7.90 -5.57
N ARG A 225 -2.20 7.01 -4.56
CA ARG A 225 -3.05 7.07 -3.36
C ARG A 225 -2.22 7.09 -2.08
N GLU A 226 -2.79 7.57 -0.98
CA GLU A 226 -2.08 7.70 0.30
C GLU A 226 -1.65 6.33 0.85
N GLY A 227 -0.36 6.21 1.15
CA GLY A 227 0.35 5.01 1.59
C GLY A 227 1.03 4.20 0.47
N GLU A 228 0.77 4.50 -0.82
CA GLU A 228 1.30 3.69 -1.92
C GLU A 228 2.81 3.83 -2.07
N LEU A 229 3.45 2.70 -2.39
CA LEU A 229 4.86 2.61 -2.75
C LEU A 229 5.02 2.99 -4.23
N VAL A 230 5.96 3.89 -4.49
CA VAL A 230 6.21 4.52 -5.80
C VAL A 230 7.71 4.73 -6.02
N TRP A 231 8.09 4.96 -7.27
CA TRP A 231 9.42 5.47 -7.61
C TRP A 231 9.35 6.98 -7.85
N VAL A 232 10.34 7.73 -7.35
CA VAL A 232 10.46 9.18 -7.53
C VAL A 232 11.68 9.52 -8.36
N ALA A 233 11.50 10.34 -9.40
CA ALA A 233 12.58 10.84 -10.23
C ALA A 233 13.46 11.85 -9.50
N ILE A 234 14.73 11.46 -9.32
CA ILE A 234 15.79 12.30 -8.79
C ILE A 234 16.67 12.82 -9.92
N GLU A 235 17.44 13.88 -9.66
CA GLU A 235 18.57 14.23 -10.52
C GLU A 235 19.62 13.12 -10.44
N ALA A 236 20.08 12.61 -11.58
CA ALA A 236 20.88 11.39 -11.65
C ALA A 236 22.15 11.47 -10.79
N LEU A 237 22.46 10.39 -10.07
CA LEU A 237 23.72 10.23 -9.35
C LEU A 237 24.63 9.29 -10.15
N THR A 238 25.79 9.81 -10.55
CA THR A 238 26.85 9.09 -11.29
C THR A 238 28.01 8.74 -10.35
N PRO A 239 28.75 7.64 -10.58
CA PRO A 239 29.99 7.35 -9.86
C PRO A 239 31.01 8.48 -10.03
N SER A 240 31.75 8.84 -8.97
CA SER A 240 32.72 9.96 -9.03
C SER A 240 33.94 9.70 -9.92
N ASP A 241 34.31 8.42 -10.08
CA ASP A 241 35.65 8.01 -10.53
C ASP A 241 35.70 7.65 -12.03
N ARG A 242 34.70 8.06 -12.83
CA ARG A 242 34.60 7.70 -14.25
C ARG A 242 34.29 8.91 -15.14
N GLU A 243 35.15 9.15 -16.13
CA GLU A 243 34.98 10.20 -17.14
C GLU A 243 33.78 9.95 -18.08
N GLN A 244 33.37 8.69 -18.22
CA GLN A 244 32.13 8.27 -18.87
C GLN A 244 31.37 7.33 -17.93
N THR A 245 30.11 7.67 -17.64
CA THR A 245 29.22 6.83 -16.83
C THR A 245 28.33 5.97 -17.72
N ASP A 246 28.17 4.70 -17.37
CA ASP A 246 27.18 3.82 -18.00
C ASP A 246 25.77 4.22 -17.54
N PRO A 247 24.77 4.42 -18.43
CA PRO A 247 23.40 4.72 -18.04
C PRO A 247 22.75 3.72 -17.05
N GLU A 248 23.25 2.48 -16.97
CA GLU A 248 22.85 1.45 -16.00
C GLU A 248 23.54 1.59 -14.63
N GLU A 249 24.60 2.41 -14.53
CA GLU A 249 25.24 2.83 -13.28
C GLU A 249 24.67 4.15 -12.70
N GLU A 250 23.61 4.72 -13.30
CA GLU A 250 23.02 5.99 -12.84
C GLU A 250 21.78 5.78 -11.95
N ILE A 251 21.82 6.28 -10.70
CA ILE A 251 20.65 6.26 -9.81
C ILE A 251 19.72 7.41 -10.21
N LYS A 252 18.71 7.10 -11.03
CA LYS A 252 17.71 8.05 -11.57
C LYS A 252 16.38 8.08 -10.79
N LEU A 253 16.05 6.97 -10.13
CA LEU A 253 14.78 6.78 -9.41
C LEU A 253 15.02 6.31 -7.98
N TRP A 254 14.21 6.79 -7.03
CA TRP A 254 14.31 6.45 -5.61
C TRP A 254 13.00 5.83 -5.06
N PRO A 255 13.03 4.72 -4.29
CA PRO A 255 11.84 4.15 -3.66
C PRO A 255 11.23 5.09 -2.61
N ALA A 256 9.93 5.28 -2.64
CA ALA A 256 9.24 6.23 -1.77
C ALA A 256 7.78 5.85 -1.50
N THR A 257 7.15 6.46 -0.50
CA THR A 257 5.71 6.28 -0.21
C THR A 257 4.94 7.58 -0.25
N VAL A 258 3.68 7.53 -0.69
CA VAL A 258 2.77 8.69 -0.74
C VAL A 258 2.30 9.05 0.67
N ALA A 259 3.04 9.91 1.34
CA ALA A 259 2.84 10.25 2.76
C ALA A 259 1.60 11.11 3.04
N ALA A 260 1.19 11.96 2.08
CA ALA A 260 -0.09 12.67 2.16
C ALA A 260 -0.60 13.07 0.77
N LEU A 261 -1.92 13.08 0.62
CA LEU A 261 -2.60 13.51 -0.60
C LEU A 261 -2.34 14.99 -0.95
N PRO A 262 -2.43 15.37 -2.24
CA PRO A 262 -2.16 16.73 -2.74
C PRO A 262 -2.60 17.88 -1.85
N VAL A 263 -1.62 18.63 -1.35
CA VAL A 263 -1.82 19.97 -0.81
C VAL A 263 -2.12 20.88 -2.01
N GLN A 264 -3.40 21.18 -2.25
CA GLN A 264 -3.80 22.25 -3.18
C GLN A 264 -3.37 23.60 -2.58
N SER A 265 -2.11 23.97 -2.84
CA SER A 265 -1.44 25.13 -2.26
C SER A 265 -1.99 26.47 -2.76
N ARG A 266 -2.76 26.47 -3.85
CA ARG A 266 -3.59 27.57 -4.34
C ARG A 266 -4.88 27.05 -4.99
N PRO A 267 -5.98 27.85 -4.98
CA PRO A 267 -7.08 27.62 -5.90
C PRO A 267 -6.57 27.74 -7.36
N PRO A 268 -7.16 26.98 -8.31
CA PRO A 268 -6.68 26.98 -9.69
C PRO A 268 -6.85 28.36 -10.34
N GLN A 269 -5.77 28.90 -10.91
CA GLN A 269 -5.89 30.01 -11.85
C GLN A 269 -6.43 29.47 -13.18
N PRO A 270 -7.44 30.11 -13.81
CA PRO A 270 -8.17 29.55 -14.95
C PRO A 270 -7.34 29.40 -16.23
N SER A 271 -6.10 29.89 -16.25
CA SER A 271 -5.18 29.83 -17.40
C SER A 271 -4.00 28.87 -17.22
N ALA A 272 -3.92 28.13 -16.10
CA ALA A 272 -2.81 27.22 -15.82
C ALA A 272 -3.34 25.80 -15.55
N PRO A 273 -2.84 24.76 -16.25
CA PRO A 273 -3.23 23.38 -15.96
C PRO A 273 -2.82 23.03 -14.53
N SER A 274 -3.75 22.46 -13.75
CA SER A 274 -3.53 22.10 -12.36
C SER A 274 -2.55 20.93 -12.25
N ARG A 275 -1.24 21.23 -12.12
CA ARG A 275 -0.22 20.22 -11.83
C ARG A 275 -0.48 19.59 -10.47
N THR A 276 -0.95 18.35 -10.49
CA THR A 276 -1.09 17.52 -9.29
C THR A 276 0.30 17.33 -8.66
N GLN A 277 0.41 17.61 -7.36
CA GLN A 277 1.60 17.38 -6.56
C GLN A 277 1.27 16.43 -5.42
N TYR A 278 2.25 15.66 -4.95
CA TYR A 278 2.10 14.71 -3.85
C TYR A 278 3.18 14.97 -2.80
N ASN A 279 2.85 14.84 -1.52
CA ASN A 279 3.87 14.80 -0.47
C ASN A 279 4.38 13.36 -0.36
N ILE A 280 5.66 13.15 -0.67
CA ILE A 280 6.27 11.84 -0.79
C ILE A 280 7.39 11.67 0.25
N GLU A 281 7.39 10.54 0.97
CA GLU A 281 8.43 10.14 1.91
C GLU A 281 9.41 9.18 1.24
N LEU A 282 10.67 9.60 1.10
CA LEU A 282 11.72 8.79 0.48
C LEU A 282 12.16 7.67 1.45
N LEU A 283 12.12 6.41 1.00
CA LEU A 283 12.57 5.28 1.81
C LEU A 283 14.09 5.30 2.01
N GLY A 284 14.58 4.56 3.01
CA GLY A 284 15.99 4.55 3.42
C GLY A 284 16.45 5.79 4.22
N VAL A 285 15.85 6.96 3.99
CA VAL A 285 16.25 8.26 4.56
C VAL A 285 15.18 8.85 5.51
N ASP A 286 15.39 10.06 6.00
CA ASP A 286 14.43 10.82 6.82
C ASP A 286 14.07 12.13 6.09
N HIS A 287 13.44 11.96 4.92
CA HIS A 287 13.21 13.05 3.96
C HIS A 287 11.82 12.93 3.31
N GLN A 288 11.03 14.00 3.46
CA GLN A 288 9.77 14.18 2.73
C GLN A 288 9.88 15.39 1.78
N GLN A 289 9.32 15.25 0.57
CA GLN A 289 9.29 16.34 -0.41
C GLN A 289 7.98 16.35 -1.20
N ILE A 290 7.50 17.56 -1.52
CA ILE A 290 6.43 17.77 -2.48
C ILE A 290 7.01 17.66 -3.89
N VAL A 291 6.61 16.64 -4.64
CA VAL A 291 6.98 16.43 -6.05
C VAL A 291 5.75 16.50 -6.95
N SER A 292 5.92 16.86 -8.22
CA SER A 292 4.81 16.84 -9.19
C SER A 292 4.59 15.43 -9.76
N PHE A 293 3.39 15.15 -10.25
CA PHE A 293 3.03 13.80 -10.70
C PHE A 293 3.92 13.29 -11.84
N GLU A 294 4.44 14.19 -12.69
CA GLU A 294 5.37 13.87 -13.78
C GLU A 294 6.77 13.41 -13.30
N LYS A 295 6.99 13.34 -11.97
CA LYS A 295 8.19 12.79 -11.33
C LYS A 295 7.93 11.49 -10.56
N ILE A 296 6.75 10.90 -10.69
CA ILE A 296 6.37 9.68 -9.98
C ILE A 296 6.10 8.57 -11.01
N LEU A 297 6.49 7.34 -10.68
CA LEU A 297 6.06 6.12 -11.38
C LEU A 297 5.48 5.13 -10.36
N SER A 298 4.49 4.34 -10.78
CA SER A 298 3.97 3.22 -9.99
C SER A 298 5.11 2.23 -9.69
N TRP A 299 5.12 1.58 -8.52
CA TRP A 299 6.21 0.67 -8.14
C TRP A 299 6.53 -0.40 -9.21
N ARG A 300 5.50 -0.97 -9.84
CA ARG A 300 5.63 -1.99 -10.90
C ARG A 300 6.12 -1.46 -12.26
N ALA A 301 6.26 -0.15 -12.44
CA ALA A 301 6.65 0.46 -13.72
C ALA A 301 8.17 0.63 -13.92
N TYR A 302 8.99 0.24 -12.93
CA TYR A 302 10.45 0.26 -13.03
C TYR A 302 11.08 -0.85 -12.19
N THR A 303 12.14 -1.45 -12.72
CA THR A 303 13.04 -2.36 -12.03
C THR A 303 14.40 -1.67 -11.94
N LEU A 304 15.06 -1.78 -10.78
CA LEU A 304 16.41 -1.26 -10.59
C LEU A 304 17.40 -1.99 -11.52
N PRO A 305 18.36 -1.32 -12.19
CA PRO A 305 19.31 -1.99 -13.08
C PRO A 305 20.08 -3.09 -12.35
N ASP A 306 20.42 -4.17 -13.06
CA ASP A 306 21.12 -5.32 -12.46
C ASP A 306 22.46 -4.87 -11.83
N VAL A 307 23.18 -3.95 -12.49
CA VAL A 307 24.44 -3.36 -12.01
C VAL A 307 24.28 -2.62 -10.67
N ILE A 308 23.22 -1.79 -10.51
CA ILE A 308 22.94 -1.14 -9.22
C ILE A 308 22.51 -2.18 -8.18
N SER A 309 21.69 -3.15 -8.59
CA SER A 309 21.14 -4.21 -7.73
C SER A 309 22.23 -5.10 -7.15
N GLU A 310 23.30 -5.39 -7.90
CA GLU A 310 24.51 -6.02 -7.38
C GLU A 310 25.28 -5.08 -6.44
N GLN A 311 25.48 -3.80 -6.84
CA GLN A 311 26.26 -2.85 -6.04
C GLN A 311 25.65 -2.53 -4.67
N ILE A 312 24.32 -2.55 -4.50
CA ILE A 312 23.66 -2.41 -3.19
C ILE A 312 23.68 -3.70 -2.34
N GLN A 313 23.94 -4.87 -2.95
CA GLN A 313 24.12 -6.14 -2.23
C GLN A 313 25.57 -6.35 -1.76
N LEU A 314 26.55 -5.72 -2.43
CA LEU A 314 27.94 -5.75 -1.98
C LEU A 314 28.10 -5.06 -0.62
N PRO A 315 28.87 -5.64 0.33
CA PRO A 315 29.10 -5.04 1.65
C PRO A 315 30.12 -3.88 1.59
N ARG A 316 29.75 -2.80 0.88
CA ARG A 316 30.54 -1.57 0.73
C ARG A 316 30.27 -0.62 1.89
N MET A 317 31.06 -0.75 2.96
CA MET A 317 31.31 0.38 3.87
C MET A 317 32.20 1.38 3.14
N PRO A 318 31.86 2.68 3.06
CA PRO A 318 32.79 3.69 2.57
C PRO A 318 34.05 3.72 3.46
N SER A 319 35.23 3.71 2.84
CA SER A 319 36.55 3.62 3.52
C SER A 319 36.75 4.65 4.62
N ASP A 320 36.13 5.82 4.43
CA ASP A 320 36.38 7.03 5.20
C ASP A 320 35.42 7.15 6.39
N ILE A 321 34.31 6.38 6.38
CA ILE A 321 33.38 6.29 7.50
C ILE A 321 33.92 5.26 8.49
N GLN A 322 34.69 5.74 9.47
CA GLN A 322 35.03 4.91 10.64
C GLN A 322 33.74 4.35 11.25
N VAL A 323 33.66 3.01 11.30
CA VAL A 323 32.40 2.27 11.46
C VAL A 323 31.79 2.47 12.86
N THR A 324 31.07 3.57 13.01
CA THR A 324 30.06 3.75 14.05
C THR A 324 28.76 3.21 13.45
N PRO A 325 28.20 2.07 13.94
CA PRO A 325 27.22 1.27 13.19
C PRO A 325 25.80 1.83 13.27
N VAL A 326 25.64 3.12 12.99
CA VAL A 326 24.38 3.85 13.16
C VAL A 326 23.70 4.08 11.81
N PHE A 327 22.71 3.24 11.51
CA PHE A 327 21.75 3.46 10.41
C PHE A 327 21.05 4.84 10.49
N SER A 328 21.10 5.52 11.63
CA SER A 328 20.67 6.92 11.75
C SER A 328 21.54 7.92 10.98
N ALA A 329 22.73 7.55 10.50
CA ALA A 329 23.51 8.39 9.60
C ALA A 329 22.82 8.52 8.22
N PHE A 330 22.33 7.40 7.66
CA PHE A 330 21.62 7.38 6.37
C PHE A 330 20.38 8.29 6.35
N LYS A 331 19.76 8.56 7.51
CA LYS A 331 18.70 9.56 7.65
C LYS A 331 19.08 10.96 7.16
N GLY A 332 20.37 11.32 7.24
CA GLY A 332 20.89 12.61 6.79
C GLY A 332 21.08 12.71 5.27
N PHE A 333 21.10 11.59 4.54
CA PHE A 333 21.25 11.59 3.09
C PHE A 333 20.01 12.18 2.40
N ARG A 334 20.23 12.94 1.32
CA ARG A 334 19.19 13.66 0.58
C ARG A 334 19.23 13.27 -0.90
N PRO A 335 18.44 12.26 -1.32
CA PRO A 335 18.40 11.82 -2.71
C PRO A 335 17.95 12.91 -3.67
N LEU A 336 17.10 13.84 -3.22
CA LEU A 336 16.69 15.03 -3.94
C LEU A 336 17.45 16.27 -3.42
N PRO A 337 17.81 17.23 -4.29
CA PRO A 337 18.32 18.52 -3.84
C PRO A 337 17.25 19.25 -3.02
N ALA A 338 17.69 19.96 -1.98
CA ALA A 338 16.79 20.79 -1.20
C ALA A 338 16.06 21.79 -2.12
N PRO A 339 14.74 22.00 -1.97
CA PRO A 339 14.05 23.01 -2.76
C PRO A 339 14.73 24.37 -2.54
N PRO A 340 15.00 25.15 -3.60
CA PRO A 340 15.76 26.39 -3.49
C PRO A 340 15.08 27.30 -2.47
N SER A 341 15.77 27.57 -1.36
CA SER A 341 15.23 28.32 -0.25
C SER A 341 14.86 29.72 -0.73
N ALA A 342 13.58 30.09 -0.59
CA ALA A 342 13.02 31.34 -1.08
C ALA A 342 13.44 32.58 -0.26
N SER A 343 14.70 32.60 0.21
CA SER A 343 15.17 33.42 1.33
C SER A 343 16.65 33.82 1.26
N ASP A 344 17.25 33.91 0.06
CA ASP A 344 18.40 34.81 -0.14
C ASP A 344 17.96 36.28 -0.07
N GLY A 345 16.65 36.55 -0.18
CA GLY A 345 16.02 37.83 0.13
C GLY A 345 15.63 37.97 1.61
N HIS A 346 16.50 38.61 2.40
CA HIS A 346 16.20 39.32 3.66
C HIS A 346 15.11 38.77 4.60
N ALA A 347 15.46 37.82 5.47
CA ALA A 347 14.63 37.45 6.63
C ALA A 347 15.47 37.25 7.91
N THR A 348 15.95 38.35 8.51
CA THR A 348 16.72 38.37 9.76
C THR A 348 15.87 38.08 11.01
N SER A 349 15.15 36.96 11.03
CA SER A 349 14.45 36.49 12.23
C SER A 349 15.46 35.98 13.27
N ALA A 350 15.53 36.66 14.42
CA ALA A 350 16.45 36.32 15.49
C ALA A 350 16.15 34.92 16.08
N PRO A 351 17.18 34.11 16.43
CA PRO A 351 16.98 32.78 16.97
C PRO A 351 16.24 32.85 18.33
N ARG A 352 15.17 32.07 18.48
CA ARG A 352 14.40 31.99 19.72
C ARG A 352 15.28 31.44 20.87
N PRO A 353 15.51 32.20 21.96
CA PRO A 353 16.28 31.70 23.09
C PRO A 353 15.57 30.53 23.78
N GLY A 354 16.32 29.49 24.15
CA GLY A 354 15.85 28.41 25.02
C GLY A 354 15.72 27.02 24.38
N PHE A 355 15.53 26.92 23.06
CA PHE A 355 15.64 25.62 22.38
C PHE A 355 17.11 25.25 22.21
N ARG A 356 17.55 24.16 22.86
CA ARG A 356 18.81 23.50 22.49
C ARG A 356 18.65 23.00 21.06
N SER A 357 19.46 23.53 20.14
CA SER A 357 19.54 22.98 18.79
C SER A 357 19.98 21.52 18.90
N MET A 358 19.15 20.60 18.40
CA MET A 358 19.62 19.27 18.01
C MET A 358 20.85 19.45 17.11
N PRO A 359 21.85 18.55 17.16
CA PRO A 359 22.94 18.58 16.20
C PRO A 359 22.35 18.67 14.79
N LYS A 360 22.85 19.60 13.96
CA LYS A 360 22.45 19.63 12.55
C LYS A 360 22.71 18.22 11.98
N PRO A 361 21.75 17.61 11.26
CA PRO A 361 22.01 16.33 10.60
C PRO A 361 23.31 16.43 9.81
N LEU A 362 24.14 15.39 9.88
CA LEU A 362 25.35 15.31 9.07
C LEU A 362 24.93 15.40 7.60
N ASP A 363 25.44 16.42 6.91
CA ASP A 363 25.09 16.69 5.53
C ASP A 363 25.95 15.77 4.65
N ILE A 364 25.41 14.58 4.36
CA ILE A 364 26.13 13.54 3.61
C ILE A 364 26.20 13.99 2.14
N PRO A 365 27.41 14.09 1.54
CA PRO A 365 27.55 14.52 0.15
C PRO A 365 26.72 13.66 -0.80
N ARG A 366 25.99 14.33 -1.70
CA ARG A 366 25.07 13.72 -2.67
C ARG A 366 25.82 13.08 -3.85
N THR A 367 26.67 12.10 -3.55
CA THR A 367 27.38 11.25 -4.54
C THR A 367 26.70 9.89 -4.66
N PHE A 368 27.04 9.14 -5.70
CA PHE A 368 26.54 7.80 -5.96
C PHE A 368 26.92 6.80 -4.84
N GLU A 369 28.16 6.84 -4.39
CA GLU A 369 28.74 5.91 -3.39
C GLU A 369 28.02 6.07 -2.04
N ASN A 370 27.76 7.33 -1.64
CA ASN A 370 26.98 7.66 -0.45
C ASN A 370 25.49 7.31 -0.58
N ALA A 371 24.98 7.16 -1.80
CA ALA A 371 23.60 6.79 -2.07
C ALA A 371 23.34 5.29 -1.97
N LEU A 372 24.31 4.43 -2.28
CA LEU A 372 24.15 2.96 -2.31
C LEU A 372 23.64 2.39 -0.97
N GLY A 373 24.21 2.84 0.16
CA GLY A 373 23.81 2.37 1.50
C GLY A 373 22.35 2.72 1.86
N PRO A 374 21.94 4.00 1.79
CA PRO A 374 20.54 4.40 1.93
C PRO A 374 19.60 3.74 0.91
N LEU A 375 20.05 3.52 -0.34
CA LEU A 375 19.26 2.85 -1.38
C LEU A 375 19.04 1.37 -1.06
N ALA A 376 20.04 0.65 -0.54
CA ALA A 376 19.88 -0.73 -0.06
C ALA A 376 18.79 -0.84 1.02
N VAL A 377 18.78 0.10 1.97
CA VAL A 377 17.74 0.19 3.02
C VAL A 377 16.38 0.61 2.44
N ALA A 378 16.35 1.38 1.35
CA ALA A 378 15.13 1.72 0.63
C ALA A 378 14.54 0.50 -0.09
N GLN A 379 15.35 -0.28 -0.80
CA GLN A 379 14.92 -1.51 -1.48
C GLN A 379 14.43 -2.56 -0.49
N GLY A 380 15.19 -2.89 0.56
CA GLY A 380 14.75 -3.89 1.55
C GLY A 380 13.47 -3.52 2.29
N LYS A 381 13.14 -2.22 2.42
CA LYS A 381 11.82 -1.75 2.88
C LYS A 381 10.74 -1.95 1.82
N ALA A 382 11.04 -1.66 0.56
CA ALA A 382 10.11 -1.75 -0.56
C ALA A 382 9.72 -3.19 -0.88
N GLU A 383 10.69 -4.12 -0.92
CA GLU A 383 10.47 -5.57 -1.04
C GLU A 383 9.57 -6.10 0.09
N TYR A 384 9.86 -5.71 1.33
CA TYR A 384 9.06 -6.08 2.50
C TYR A 384 7.60 -5.61 2.38
N ILE A 385 7.36 -4.44 1.78
CA ILE A 385 5.99 -3.96 1.50
C ILE A 385 5.36 -4.78 0.36
N GLN A 386 6.08 -5.00 -0.74
CA GLN A 386 5.60 -5.69 -1.94
C GLN A 386 5.11 -7.13 -1.67
N GLU A 387 5.76 -7.87 -0.77
CA GLU A 387 5.37 -9.25 -0.43
C GLU A 387 4.05 -9.37 0.37
N ARG A 388 3.46 -8.25 0.82
CA ARG A 388 2.36 -8.27 1.80
C ARG A 388 1.03 -7.84 1.21
N PHE A 389 -0.06 -8.33 1.81
CA PHE A 389 -1.40 -7.80 1.56
C PHE A 389 -2.16 -7.60 2.86
N CYS A 390 -3.11 -6.65 2.85
CA CYS A 390 -3.96 -6.37 4.01
C CYS A 390 -5.34 -5.86 3.55
N GLY A 391 -6.41 -6.56 3.93
CA GLY A 391 -7.78 -6.09 3.72
C GLY A 391 -8.02 -4.79 4.49
N THR A 392 -8.69 -3.82 3.87
CA THR A 392 -8.95 -2.50 4.46
C THR A 392 -10.45 -2.28 4.68
N ASN A 393 -10.79 -1.67 5.81
CA ASN A 393 -12.16 -1.35 6.20
C ASN A 393 -13.09 -2.57 6.08
N PRO A 394 -12.88 -3.62 6.92
CA PRO A 394 -13.74 -4.80 6.92
C PRO A 394 -15.18 -4.43 7.28
N TYR A 395 -16.14 -5.15 6.71
CA TYR A 395 -17.55 -5.09 7.05
C TYR A 395 -18.18 -6.48 6.95
N SER A 396 -19.18 -6.75 7.77
CA SER A 396 -19.92 -8.02 7.73
C SER A 396 -21.12 -7.91 6.80
N GLU A 397 -21.37 -8.95 6.01
CA GLU A 397 -22.59 -9.13 5.23
C GLU A 397 -23.24 -10.47 5.61
N LEU A 398 -24.56 -10.45 5.84
CA LEU A 398 -25.33 -11.65 6.19
C LEU A 398 -25.71 -12.40 4.92
N GLU A 399 -25.16 -13.58 4.72
CA GLU A 399 -25.59 -14.44 3.61
C GLU A 399 -26.89 -15.16 3.96
N GLU A 400 -27.95 -14.83 3.23
CA GLU A 400 -29.21 -15.59 3.22
C GLU A 400 -29.02 -16.94 2.48
N ASN A 401 -28.25 -17.84 3.09
CA ASN A 401 -28.16 -19.22 2.61
C ASN A 401 -29.54 -19.90 2.74
N SER A 402 -30.03 -20.47 1.65
CA SER A 402 -31.43 -20.83 1.38
C SER A 402 -31.95 -22.08 2.13
N GLY A 403 -31.47 -22.31 3.36
CA GLY A 403 -32.00 -23.32 4.27
C GLY A 403 -31.07 -23.78 5.40
N HIS A 404 -29.85 -23.25 5.53
CA HIS A 404 -28.83 -23.77 6.47
C HIS A 404 -28.25 -22.69 7.44
N GLY A 405 -29.06 -21.67 7.74
CA GLY A 405 -28.68 -20.57 8.63
C GLY A 405 -27.89 -19.47 7.93
N SER A 406 -27.87 -18.27 8.52
CA SER A 406 -27.12 -17.13 7.99
C SER A 406 -25.65 -17.24 8.38
N SER A 407 -24.77 -17.40 7.39
CA SER A 407 -23.32 -17.23 7.56
C SER A 407 -22.97 -15.74 7.53
N GLU A 408 -22.18 -15.30 8.51
CA GLU A 408 -21.58 -13.97 8.50
C GLU A 408 -20.34 -13.98 7.60
N LYS A 409 -20.43 -13.29 6.46
CA LYS A 409 -19.34 -13.16 5.49
C LYS A 409 -18.57 -11.88 5.77
N ILE A 410 -17.24 -11.99 5.86
CA ILE A 410 -16.35 -10.83 6.05
C ILE A 410 -15.94 -10.30 4.68
N CYS A 411 -16.39 -9.09 4.37
CA CYS A 411 -16.08 -8.34 3.16
C CYS A 411 -15.17 -7.13 3.48
N TYR A 412 -14.56 -6.51 2.48
CA TYR A 412 -13.66 -5.37 2.63
C TYR A 412 -13.95 -4.29 1.58
N GLN A 413 -13.84 -3.00 1.94
CA GLN A 413 -14.03 -1.93 0.95
C GLN A 413 -12.87 -1.85 -0.06
N GLY A 414 -11.70 -2.38 0.29
CA GLY A 414 -10.49 -2.41 -0.52
C GLY A 414 -9.39 -3.25 0.13
N VAL A 415 -8.22 -3.29 -0.48
CA VAL A 415 -7.06 -4.08 -0.05
C VAL A 415 -5.75 -3.36 -0.39
N TRP A 416 -4.76 -3.49 0.47
CA TRP A 416 -3.35 -3.27 0.12
C TRP A 416 -2.81 -4.51 -0.59
N TRP A 417 -2.35 -4.38 -1.83
CA TRP A 417 -1.76 -5.46 -2.62
C TRP A 417 -0.30 -5.12 -2.96
N GLY A 418 0.59 -5.48 -2.04
CA GLY A 418 1.99 -5.09 -2.08
C GLY A 418 2.16 -3.58 -2.02
N ALA A 419 2.62 -3.02 -3.15
CA ALA A 419 2.85 -1.59 -3.32
C ALA A 419 1.58 -0.73 -3.42
N GLU A 420 0.46 -1.33 -3.84
CA GLU A 420 -0.72 -0.62 -4.35
C GLU A 420 -1.91 -0.72 -3.41
N ARG A 421 -2.73 0.34 -3.37
CA ARG A 421 -4.03 0.38 -2.71
C ARG A 421 -5.12 0.17 -3.75
N ILE A 422 -5.93 -0.86 -3.57
CA ILE A 422 -6.97 -1.26 -4.52
C ILE A 422 -8.33 -1.21 -3.83
N TRP A 423 -9.32 -0.56 -4.43
CA TRP A 423 -10.67 -0.38 -3.89
C TRP A 423 -11.70 -1.21 -4.67
N VAL A 424 -12.81 -1.56 -4.03
CA VAL A 424 -14.01 -2.00 -4.75
C VAL A 424 -14.44 -0.87 -5.71
N GLY A 425 -14.61 -1.20 -6.98
CA GLY A 425 -14.84 -0.28 -8.10
C GLY A 425 -13.65 -0.12 -9.05
N ASP A 426 -12.43 -0.45 -8.60
CA ASP A 426 -11.23 -0.35 -9.44
C ASP A 426 -11.23 -1.36 -10.60
N LEU A 427 -10.53 -1.00 -11.68
CA LEU A 427 -10.06 -1.91 -12.72
C LEU A 427 -8.63 -2.36 -12.40
N VAL A 428 -8.40 -3.67 -12.38
CA VAL A 428 -7.07 -4.28 -12.19
C VAL A 428 -6.68 -5.15 -13.39
N ARG A 429 -5.39 -5.25 -13.67
CA ARG A 429 -4.78 -6.25 -14.57
C ARG A 429 -4.75 -7.60 -13.87
N LEU A 430 -4.98 -8.69 -14.59
CA LEU A 430 -4.82 -10.06 -14.10
C LEU A 430 -3.50 -10.71 -14.55
N THR A 431 -2.96 -11.64 -13.78
CA THR A 431 -1.76 -12.41 -14.13
C THR A 431 -2.04 -13.58 -15.09
N CYS A 432 -3.30 -13.94 -15.31
CA CYS A 432 -3.71 -14.95 -16.30
C CYS A 432 -3.87 -14.32 -17.69
N LEU A 433 -3.51 -15.09 -18.72
CA LEU A 433 -3.94 -14.82 -20.08
C LEU A 433 -5.37 -15.32 -20.29
N ARG A 434 -6.00 -14.90 -21.38
CA ARG A 434 -7.36 -15.35 -21.74
C ARG A 434 -7.44 -16.87 -21.92
N GLY A 435 -6.46 -17.46 -22.61
CA GLY A 435 -6.40 -18.91 -22.80
C GLY A 435 -6.30 -19.69 -21.48
N ASP A 436 -5.56 -19.21 -20.48
CA ASP A 436 -5.49 -19.85 -19.16
C ASP A 436 -6.88 -19.88 -18.49
N LEU A 437 -7.60 -18.75 -18.58
CA LEU A 437 -8.93 -18.59 -18.00
C LEU A 437 -9.98 -19.50 -18.69
N GLU A 438 -9.91 -19.62 -20.02
CA GLU A 438 -10.82 -20.48 -20.79
C GLU A 438 -10.60 -21.97 -20.48
N ASN A 439 -9.35 -22.41 -20.35
CA ASN A 439 -9.02 -23.77 -19.92
C ASN A 439 -9.56 -24.10 -18.52
N GLU A 440 -9.39 -23.19 -17.55
CA GLU A 440 -9.90 -23.37 -16.17
C GLU A 440 -11.43 -23.27 -16.07
N LEU A 441 -12.09 -22.59 -17.03
CA LEU A 441 -13.55 -22.57 -17.16
C LEU A 441 -14.09 -23.84 -17.82
N GLU A 442 -13.44 -24.36 -18.85
CA GLU A 442 -13.82 -25.64 -19.48
C GLU A 442 -13.63 -26.80 -18.50
N ALA A 443 -12.53 -26.82 -17.75
CA ALA A 443 -12.28 -27.80 -16.69
C ALA A 443 -13.35 -27.77 -15.56
N ALA A 444 -14.01 -26.62 -15.37
CA ALA A 444 -15.13 -26.45 -14.44
C ALA A 444 -16.52 -26.69 -15.06
N GLY A 445 -16.63 -26.88 -16.38
CA GLY A 445 -17.89 -27.00 -17.12
C GLY A 445 -18.66 -25.67 -17.26
N LEU A 446 -17.95 -24.54 -17.28
CA LEU A 446 -18.49 -23.18 -17.22
C LEU A 446 -18.01 -22.27 -18.37
N GLN A 447 -17.40 -22.84 -19.41
CA GLN A 447 -16.96 -22.12 -20.63
C GLN A 447 -18.08 -21.30 -21.29
N HIS A 448 -19.34 -21.69 -21.11
CA HIS A 448 -20.52 -20.98 -21.60
C HIS A 448 -20.84 -19.65 -20.86
N HIS A 449 -20.06 -19.28 -19.84
CA HIS A 449 -20.24 -18.05 -19.07
C HIS A 449 -19.34 -16.88 -19.49
N LEU A 450 -18.54 -17.02 -20.55
CA LEU A 450 -17.84 -15.91 -21.19
C LEU A 450 -18.35 -15.69 -22.62
N GLU A 451 -18.29 -14.45 -23.08
CA GLU A 451 -18.34 -14.13 -24.51
C GLU A 451 -17.08 -14.62 -25.24
N ASN A 452 -17.23 -15.17 -26.45
CA ASN A 452 -16.13 -15.53 -27.36
C ASN A 452 -15.11 -14.39 -27.50
N SER A 453 -13.82 -14.71 -27.67
CA SER A 453 -12.74 -13.71 -27.87
C SER A 453 -13.00 -12.78 -29.05
N SER A 454 -12.58 -11.51 -28.95
CA SER A 454 -12.33 -10.71 -30.16
C SER A 454 -11.08 -11.27 -30.86
N PRO A 455 -10.87 -10.95 -32.16
CA PRO A 455 -9.60 -11.24 -32.83
C PRO A 455 -8.42 -10.73 -31.98
N ASN A 456 -7.36 -11.54 -31.86
CA ASN A 456 -6.12 -11.20 -31.15
C ASN A 456 -6.25 -10.82 -29.66
N ALA A 457 -7.42 -11.01 -29.01
CA ALA A 457 -7.59 -10.76 -27.56
C ALA A 457 -7.19 -11.96 -26.68
N ASP A 458 -6.97 -13.12 -27.29
CA ASP A 458 -6.39 -14.32 -26.66
C ASP A 458 -4.96 -14.06 -26.13
N GLN A 459 -4.18 -13.26 -26.86
CA GLN A 459 -2.82 -12.85 -26.51
C GLN A 459 -2.74 -11.59 -25.64
N ARG A 460 -3.88 -10.96 -25.30
CA ARG A 460 -3.92 -9.72 -24.53
C ARG A 460 -4.20 -9.99 -23.05
N GLN A 461 -3.69 -9.11 -22.19
CA GLN A 461 -3.88 -9.23 -20.74
C GLN A 461 -5.36 -9.03 -20.37
N LEU A 462 -5.86 -9.85 -19.45
CA LEU A 462 -7.21 -9.71 -18.91
C LEU A 462 -7.28 -8.63 -17.83
N PHE A 463 -8.46 -8.03 -17.71
CA PHE A 463 -8.79 -7.02 -16.71
C PHE A 463 -10.00 -7.46 -15.88
N ALA A 464 -10.01 -7.09 -14.60
CA ALA A 464 -11.11 -7.34 -13.68
C ALA A 464 -11.57 -6.03 -13.05
N ARG A 465 -12.86 -5.71 -13.14
CA ARG A 465 -13.47 -4.61 -12.38
C ARG A 465 -14.03 -5.18 -11.09
N ILE A 466 -13.43 -4.80 -9.96
CA ILE A 466 -13.74 -5.39 -8.66
C ILE A 466 -15.10 -4.90 -8.17
N GLN A 467 -16.01 -5.82 -7.91
CA GLN A 467 -17.33 -5.57 -7.34
C GLN A 467 -17.39 -5.90 -5.83
N GLU A 468 -16.51 -6.77 -5.34
CA GLU A 468 -16.41 -7.13 -3.92
C GLU A 468 -15.01 -7.68 -3.59
N PHE A 469 -14.52 -7.45 -2.37
CA PHE A 469 -13.44 -8.23 -1.75
C PHE A 469 -13.99 -8.98 -0.54
N SER A 470 -13.66 -10.26 -0.37
CA SER A 470 -14.15 -11.05 0.76
C SER A 470 -13.26 -12.22 1.16
N PHE A 471 -13.33 -12.61 2.44
CA PHE A 471 -12.55 -13.70 3.00
C PHE A 471 -13.30 -15.04 2.91
N ASP A 472 -12.77 -15.95 2.10
CA ASP A 472 -13.19 -17.33 2.02
C ASP A 472 -12.74 -18.08 3.29
N GLN A 473 -13.67 -18.31 4.22
CA GLN A 473 -13.37 -19.01 5.47
C GLN A 473 -13.02 -20.49 5.25
N ALA A 474 -13.52 -21.12 4.19
CA ALA A 474 -13.27 -22.54 3.91
C ALA A 474 -11.86 -22.76 3.32
N LYS A 475 -11.38 -21.83 2.49
CA LYS A 475 -10.02 -21.82 1.95
C LYS A 475 -9.00 -21.07 2.81
N ASN A 476 -9.47 -20.28 3.78
CA ASN A 476 -8.67 -19.32 4.53
C ASN A 476 -7.90 -18.36 3.59
N GLN A 477 -8.63 -17.75 2.63
CA GLN A 477 -8.05 -16.97 1.53
C GLN A 477 -8.86 -15.69 1.28
N LEU A 478 -8.16 -14.60 0.91
CA LEU A 478 -8.81 -13.39 0.42
C LEU A 478 -9.09 -13.52 -1.09
N CYS A 479 -10.34 -13.32 -1.47
CA CYS A 479 -10.84 -13.42 -2.83
C CYS A 479 -11.53 -12.10 -3.24
N LEU A 480 -11.83 -12.00 -4.54
CA LEU A 480 -12.59 -10.90 -5.13
C LEU A 480 -13.70 -11.43 -6.03
N SER A 481 -14.83 -10.73 -6.07
CA SER A 481 -15.82 -10.88 -7.15
C SER A 481 -15.65 -9.74 -8.13
N ALA A 482 -15.64 -10.03 -9.42
CA ALA A 482 -15.42 -9.04 -10.47
C ALA A 482 -16.22 -9.30 -11.75
N GLU A 483 -16.44 -8.22 -12.50
CA GLU A 483 -16.74 -8.26 -13.93
C GLU A 483 -15.42 -8.40 -14.69
N LEU A 484 -15.33 -9.28 -15.69
CA LEU A 484 -14.12 -9.40 -16.51
C LEU A 484 -14.23 -8.62 -17.81
N TYR A 485 -13.09 -8.11 -18.25
CA TYR A 485 -12.90 -7.36 -19.48
C TYR A 485 -11.62 -7.80 -20.20
N GLU A 486 -11.64 -7.72 -21.52
CA GLU A 486 -10.43 -7.72 -22.36
C GLU A 486 -10.21 -6.33 -22.96
N LEU A 487 -9.03 -6.11 -23.56
CA LEU A 487 -8.85 -5.09 -24.57
C LEU A 487 -9.21 -5.69 -25.92
N ALA A 488 -10.31 -5.21 -26.51
CA ALA A 488 -10.67 -5.44 -27.91
C ALA A 488 -10.30 -4.19 -28.72
N ASP A 489 -10.23 -4.31 -30.04
CA ASP A 489 -9.87 -3.19 -30.90
C ASP A 489 -11.06 -2.24 -31.12
N ALA A 490 -10.77 -0.96 -31.27
CA ALA A 490 -11.80 0.07 -31.51
C ALA A 490 -12.39 0.00 -32.93
N SER A 491 -11.74 -0.72 -33.84
CA SER A 491 -12.18 -0.96 -35.22
C SER A 491 -13.32 -1.97 -35.37
N ASP A 492 -13.50 -2.85 -34.40
CA ASP A 492 -14.23 -4.11 -34.63
C ASP A 492 -15.76 -3.95 -34.61
N ASP A 493 -16.29 -2.87 -34.04
CA ASP A 493 -17.72 -2.53 -34.04
C ASP A 493 -18.15 -1.76 -35.31
N LEU A 494 -17.97 -2.39 -36.48
CA LEU A 494 -18.34 -1.81 -37.78
C LEU A 494 -19.86 -1.57 -37.97
N ASP A 495 -20.71 -2.09 -37.08
CA ASP A 495 -22.18 -1.87 -37.12
C ASP A 495 -22.61 -0.47 -36.63
N THR A 496 -21.71 0.37 -36.10
CA THR A 496 -22.07 1.68 -35.52
C THR A 496 -21.83 2.85 -36.50
N SER A 497 -22.86 3.19 -37.29
CA SER A 497 -22.77 4.17 -38.40
C SER A 497 -22.57 5.66 -38.01
N GLU A 498 -22.33 5.99 -36.73
CA GLU A 498 -22.28 7.36 -36.21
C GLU A 498 -20.95 7.78 -35.56
N VAL A 499 -19.88 6.99 -35.67
CA VAL A 499 -18.55 7.38 -35.15
C VAL A 499 -17.88 8.41 -36.06
N GLY A 500 -18.37 9.65 -36.00
CA GLY A 500 -17.65 10.81 -36.51
C GLY A 500 -16.32 11.00 -35.78
N LEU A 501 -15.35 11.67 -36.43
CA LEU A 501 -14.03 11.98 -35.87
C LEU A 501 -14.12 12.99 -34.71
N VAL A 502 -14.50 12.49 -33.52
CA VAL A 502 -14.48 13.27 -32.27
C VAL A 502 -13.03 13.61 -31.93
N GLN A 503 -12.67 14.89 -32.06
CA GLN A 503 -11.37 15.39 -31.65
C GLN A 503 -11.17 15.13 -30.15
N HIS A 504 -10.13 14.38 -29.78
CA HIS A 504 -9.94 13.83 -28.42
C HIS A 504 -9.75 14.85 -27.28
N HIS A 505 -9.75 16.15 -27.58
CA HIS A 505 -9.48 17.20 -26.61
C HIS A 505 -10.60 17.31 -25.55
N ALA A 506 -10.22 17.11 -24.29
CA ALA A 506 -11.02 17.40 -23.08
C ALA A 506 -12.31 16.57 -22.83
N LEU A 507 -12.37 15.32 -23.29
CA LEU A 507 -13.31 14.33 -22.72
C LEU A 507 -13.07 14.12 -21.19
N PRO A 508 -14.03 13.58 -20.41
CA PRO A 508 -13.81 13.19 -19.02
C PRO A 508 -12.78 12.05 -18.86
N PRO A 509 -12.22 11.81 -17.66
CA PRO A 509 -11.25 10.74 -17.39
C PRO A 509 -11.91 9.34 -17.30
N THR A 510 -13.21 9.28 -17.05
CA THR A 510 -14.02 8.06 -17.02
C THR A 510 -14.95 7.97 -18.23
N THR A 511 -15.20 6.75 -18.70
CA THR A 511 -16.29 6.42 -19.63
C THR A 511 -17.65 6.44 -18.92
N GLU A 512 -18.76 6.41 -19.67
CA GLU A 512 -20.12 6.40 -19.11
C GLU A 512 -20.37 5.22 -18.15
N ASN A 513 -19.75 4.07 -18.42
CA ASN A 513 -19.82 2.87 -17.59
C ASN A 513 -19.00 2.98 -16.27
N GLY A 514 -18.32 4.10 -16.03
CA GLY A 514 -17.43 4.30 -14.88
C GLY A 514 -16.15 3.47 -14.93
N LEU A 515 -15.72 3.07 -16.14
CA LEU A 515 -14.38 2.51 -16.37
C LEU A 515 -13.39 3.64 -16.68
N PRO A 516 -12.09 3.49 -16.34
CA PRO A 516 -11.05 4.35 -16.87
C PRO A 516 -11.00 4.26 -18.41
N ARG A 517 -10.37 5.24 -19.06
CA ARG A 517 -10.12 5.15 -20.51
C ARG A 517 -9.27 3.90 -20.85
N PRO A 518 -9.56 3.21 -21.96
CA PRO A 518 -8.66 2.20 -22.52
C PRO A 518 -7.38 2.87 -23.09
N PRO A 519 -6.32 2.09 -23.38
CA PRO A 519 -5.20 2.57 -24.18
C PRO A 519 -5.64 2.97 -25.60
N PHE A 520 -4.88 3.84 -26.26
CA PHE A 520 -5.22 4.36 -27.58
C PHE A 520 -5.33 3.24 -28.64
N GLY A 521 -6.41 3.26 -29.43
CA GLY A 521 -6.73 2.22 -30.42
C GLY A 521 -7.62 1.08 -29.90
N PHE A 522 -7.81 0.95 -28.58
CA PHE A 522 -8.52 -0.15 -27.96
C PHE A 522 -9.78 0.30 -27.20
N ARG A 523 -10.58 -0.68 -26.76
CA ARG A 523 -11.73 -0.54 -25.88
C ARG A 523 -11.79 -1.68 -24.87
N PHE A 524 -12.31 -1.41 -23.67
CA PHE A 524 -12.61 -2.47 -22.71
C PHE A 524 -13.91 -3.18 -23.09
N ARG A 525 -13.83 -4.39 -23.64
CA ARG A 525 -15.01 -5.23 -23.92
C ARG A 525 -15.27 -6.13 -22.72
N LYS A 526 -16.50 -6.12 -22.20
CA LYS A 526 -16.92 -6.97 -21.07
C LYS A 526 -17.01 -8.42 -21.57
N LEU A 527 -16.53 -9.37 -20.77
CA LEU A 527 -16.58 -10.81 -21.09
C LEU A 527 -17.59 -11.57 -20.24
N THR A 528 -17.82 -11.12 -19.01
CA THR A 528 -18.88 -11.61 -18.14
C THR A 528 -20.24 -11.05 -18.57
N PRO A 529 -21.28 -11.88 -18.75
CA PRO A 529 -22.65 -11.42 -18.94
C PRO A 529 -23.12 -10.46 -17.82
N PRO A 530 -24.18 -9.64 -18.03
CA PRO A 530 -24.62 -8.62 -17.08
C PRO A 530 -24.86 -9.13 -15.65
N ASP A 531 -25.47 -10.30 -15.50
CA ASP A 531 -25.84 -10.91 -14.20
C ASP A 531 -24.76 -11.86 -13.64
N VAL A 532 -23.56 -11.89 -14.22
CA VAL A 532 -22.49 -12.84 -13.88
C VAL A 532 -21.29 -12.09 -13.29
N LEU A 533 -20.90 -12.47 -12.07
CA LEU A 533 -19.63 -12.08 -11.47
C LEU A 533 -18.74 -13.30 -11.31
N ILE A 534 -17.46 -13.15 -11.63
CA ILE A 534 -16.42 -14.17 -11.52
C ILE A 534 -15.68 -14.00 -10.19
N TYR A 535 -15.43 -15.12 -9.50
CA TYR A 535 -14.82 -15.15 -8.16
C TYR A 535 -13.37 -15.65 -8.25
N LEU A 536 -12.41 -14.77 -7.98
CA LEU A 536 -10.98 -15.04 -8.15
C LEU A 536 -10.22 -14.95 -6.81
N PRO A 537 -9.17 -15.77 -6.61
CA PRO A 537 -8.20 -15.54 -5.55
C PRO A 537 -7.41 -14.24 -5.80
N ILE A 538 -7.13 -13.45 -4.75
CA ILE A 538 -6.44 -12.16 -4.89
C ILE A 538 -5.06 -12.27 -5.56
N GLN A 539 -4.42 -13.43 -5.48
CA GLN A 539 -3.12 -13.73 -6.08
C GLN A 539 -3.09 -13.55 -7.62
N LEU A 540 -4.26 -13.55 -8.29
CA LEU A 540 -4.35 -13.27 -9.72
C LEU A 540 -4.28 -11.77 -10.08
N ILE A 541 -4.25 -10.85 -9.11
CA ILE A 541 -4.08 -9.42 -9.39
C ILE A 541 -2.62 -9.14 -9.80
N ALA A 542 -2.40 -8.79 -11.07
CA ALA A 542 -1.11 -8.28 -11.54
C ALA A 542 -0.84 -6.85 -11.07
N GLY A 543 -1.90 -6.05 -10.84
CA GLY A 543 -1.85 -4.72 -10.24
C GLY A 543 -3.04 -3.86 -10.70
N ARG A 544 -3.24 -2.67 -10.12
CA ARG A 544 -4.19 -1.66 -10.65
C ARG A 544 -3.91 -1.37 -12.13
N TYR A 545 -4.93 -1.09 -12.92
CA TYR A 545 -4.74 -0.46 -14.23
C TYR A 545 -4.48 1.05 -14.06
N ASP A 546 -3.25 1.48 -14.34
CA ASP A 546 -2.86 2.88 -14.25
C ASP A 546 -3.04 3.58 -15.61
N LEU A 547 -3.71 4.74 -15.61
CA LEU A 547 -3.89 5.57 -16.80
C LEU A 547 -2.59 6.29 -17.17
N ILE A 548 -1.91 5.83 -18.23
CA ILE A 548 -0.78 6.55 -18.81
C ILE A 548 -1.30 7.80 -19.54
N PRO A 549 -0.90 9.03 -19.16
CA PRO A 549 -1.46 10.24 -19.76
C PRO A 549 -0.84 10.49 -21.15
N SER A 550 -1.55 10.04 -22.19
CA SER A 550 -1.11 10.03 -23.60
C SER A 550 -0.65 11.38 -24.16
N GLU A 551 -1.16 12.49 -23.64
CA GLU A 551 -0.82 13.85 -24.10
C GLU A 551 0.27 14.54 -23.25
N SER A 552 0.74 13.91 -22.17
CA SER A 552 1.76 14.53 -21.30
C SER A 552 3.17 14.43 -21.90
N ILE A 553 3.59 15.50 -22.60
CA ILE A 553 4.89 15.60 -23.28
C ILE A 553 6.10 15.19 -22.39
N PRO A 554 6.16 15.49 -21.07
CA PRO A 554 7.25 15.01 -20.20
C PRO A 554 7.36 13.48 -20.11
N HIS A 555 6.28 12.72 -20.36
CA HIS A 555 6.34 11.26 -20.30
C HIS A 555 7.24 10.65 -21.39
N ARG A 556 7.56 11.37 -22.47
CA ARG A 556 8.62 10.96 -23.42
C ARG A 556 10.02 10.98 -22.78
N GLN A 557 10.26 11.80 -21.76
CA GLN A 557 11.53 11.79 -21.02
C GLN A 557 11.57 10.63 -20.02
N LEU A 558 10.44 10.28 -19.38
CA LEU A 558 10.31 9.05 -18.58
C LEU A 558 10.45 7.78 -19.44
N LEU A 559 9.89 7.76 -20.65
CA LEU A 559 10.10 6.68 -21.62
C LEU A 559 11.55 6.62 -22.15
N GLY A 560 12.36 7.67 -21.94
CA GLY A 560 13.81 7.65 -22.17
C GLY A 560 14.62 7.14 -20.97
N ILE A 561 14.01 7.03 -19.78
CA ILE A 561 14.60 6.39 -18.58
C ILE A 561 14.41 4.86 -18.64
N LEU A 562 13.39 4.38 -19.36
CA LEU A 562 13.45 3.05 -19.97
C LEU A 562 14.53 3.08 -21.07
N ASN A 563 15.40 2.06 -21.16
CA ASN A 563 16.62 2.12 -21.97
C ASN A 563 16.34 2.56 -23.42
N THR A 564 16.78 3.77 -23.77
CA THR A 564 16.45 4.43 -25.05
C THR A 564 17.01 3.67 -26.25
N VAL A 565 18.20 3.08 -26.13
CA VAL A 565 18.79 2.27 -27.21
C VAL A 565 17.99 0.99 -27.40
N THR A 566 17.58 0.33 -26.32
CA THR A 566 16.71 -0.84 -26.38
C THR A 566 15.34 -0.50 -26.99
N LEU A 567 14.76 0.65 -26.65
CA LEU A 567 13.49 1.13 -27.23
C LEU A 567 13.61 1.50 -28.72
N MET A 568 14.77 1.98 -29.17
CA MET A 568 15.07 2.18 -30.60
C MET A 568 15.27 0.84 -31.32
N LYS A 569 16.15 -0.04 -30.83
CA LYS A 569 16.38 -1.39 -31.41
C LYS A 569 15.13 -2.25 -31.46
N PHE A 570 14.20 -2.10 -30.51
CA PHE A 570 12.89 -2.75 -30.52
C PHE A 570 11.98 -2.20 -31.64
N ARG A 571 11.98 -0.88 -31.85
CA ARG A 571 11.25 -0.23 -32.97
C ARG A 571 11.87 -0.55 -34.34
N GLU A 572 13.18 -0.63 -34.41
CA GLU A 572 13.98 -0.92 -35.61
C GLU A 572 14.07 -2.43 -35.91
N ARG A 573 13.53 -3.27 -35.01
CA ARG A 573 13.45 -4.74 -35.08
C ARG A 573 14.81 -5.45 -35.16
N GLU A 574 15.83 -4.93 -34.47
CA GLU A 574 17.14 -5.60 -34.40
C GLU A 574 17.13 -6.85 -33.49
N PHE A 575 16.09 -7.04 -32.68
CA PHE A 575 15.92 -8.21 -31.82
C PHE A 575 15.25 -9.38 -32.57
N GLY A 576 15.81 -10.58 -32.44
CA GLY A 576 15.20 -11.81 -32.96
C GLY A 576 13.98 -12.27 -32.15
N PRO A 577 13.17 -13.22 -32.67
CA PRO A 577 11.94 -13.68 -32.00
C PRO A 577 12.20 -14.38 -30.65
N ASP A 578 13.37 -14.99 -30.48
CA ASP A 578 13.81 -15.61 -29.22
C ASP A 578 14.66 -14.68 -28.33
N ASP A 579 14.78 -13.39 -28.67
CA ASP A 579 15.65 -12.46 -27.95
C ASP A 579 15.09 -12.13 -26.55
N PRO A 580 15.85 -12.40 -25.46
CA PRO A 580 15.36 -12.23 -24.09
C PRO A 580 15.25 -10.76 -23.65
N VAL A 581 15.91 -9.82 -24.35
CA VAL A 581 15.79 -8.38 -24.10
C VAL A 581 14.56 -7.84 -24.83
N GLY A 582 14.41 -8.16 -26.12
CA GLY A 582 13.22 -7.85 -26.91
C GLY A 582 11.93 -8.35 -26.25
N LYS A 583 11.95 -9.59 -25.73
CA LYS A 583 10.84 -10.20 -24.98
C LYS A 583 10.50 -9.43 -23.71
N ARG A 584 11.47 -9.14 -22.82
CA ARG A 584 11.24 -8.36 -21.58
C ARG A 584 10.73 -6.95 -21.85
N VAL A 585 11.16 -6.33 -22.95
CA VAL A 585 10.69 -5.01 -23.38
C VAL A 585 9.25 -5.11 -23.86
N GLY A 586 8.91 -6.14 -24.63
CA GLY A 586 7.54 -6.49 -24.97
C GLY A 586 6.66 -6.74 -23.74
N ASP A 587 7.14 -7.46 -22.72
CA ASP A 587 6.42 -7.71 -21.46
C ASP A 587 6.14 -6.39 -20.71
N LEU A 588 7.12 -5.50 -20.57
CA LEU A 588 6.96 -4.18 -19.94
C LEU A 588 6.03 -3.26 -20.74
N LEU A 589 6.10 -3.30 -22.06
CA LEU A 589 5.24 -2.56 -22.97
C LEU A 589 3.79 -3.06 -22.90
N ALA A 590 3.57 -4.38 -22.91
CA ALA A 590 2.26 -5.01 -22.69
C ALA A 590 1.68 -4.66 -21.32
N LEU A 591 2.48 -4.70 -20.24
CA LEU A 591 2.07 -4.23 -18.91
C LEU A 591 1.66 -2.75 -18.91
N SER A 592 2.27 -1.92 -19.75
CA SER A 592 1.91 -0.51 -19.93
C SER A 592 0.71 -0.27 -20.86
N GLY A 593 0.23 -1.30 -21.58
CA GLY A 593 -0.84 -1.18 -22.58
C GLY A 593 -0.42 -0.43 -23.85
N ILE A 594 0.87 -0.38 -24.17
CA ILE A 594 1.44 0.31 -25.33
C ILE A 594 2.31 -0.69 -26.09
N CYS A 595 2.16 -0.81 -27.41
CA CYS A 595 3.19 -1.42 -28.25
C CYS A 595 3.30 -0.67 -29.59
N VAL A 596 4.31 -1.01 -30.38
CA VAL A 596 4.61 -0.38 -31.68
C VAL A 596 4.81 -1.49 -32.71
N GLU A 597 3.97 -1.53 -33.75
CA GLU A 597 4.19 -2.40 -34.90
C GLU A 597 4.68 -1.62 -36.12
N GLN A 598 5.74 -2.17 -36.71
CA GLN A 598 5.83 -2.54 -38.12
C GLN A 598 5.24 -1.56 -39.17
N ASP A 599 6.13 -0.69 -39.68
CA ASP A 599 5.90 0.39 -40.67
C ASP A 599 5.26 -0.01 -42.03
N PRO A 600 4.71 0.95 -42.83
CA PRO A 600 3.31 0.89 -43.25
C PRO A 600 3.11 1.18 -44.78
N PRO A 601 1.92 1.59 -45.29
CA PRO A 601 1.33 2.92 -45.01
C PRO A 601 -0.18 2.93 -44.70
N SER A 602 -0.60 3.86 -43.84
CA SER A 602 -2.01 4.28 -43.62
C SER A 602 -3.01 3.25 -43.05
N GLY A 603 -2.66 2.54 -41.96
CA GLY A 603 -3.61 1.75 -41.15
C GLY A 603 -3.20 1.65 -39.66
N PRO A 604 -4.13 1.30 -38.74
CA PRO A 604 -3.87 1.09 -37.30
C PRO A 604 -3.31 -0.32 -36.97
N VAL A 605 -2.95 -0.55 -35.69
CA VAL A 605 -2.00 -1.58 -35.19
C VAL A 605 -2.65 -2.72 -34.36
N LEU A 606 -2.06 -3.93 -34.34
CA LEU A 606 -2.50 -5.16 -33.61
C LEU A 606 -1.35 -5.88 -32.82
N LEU A 607 -1.57 -7.07 -32.20
CA LEU A 607 -0.72 -7.68 -31.11
C LEU A 607 -0.70 -9.26 -31.01
N VAL A 608 0.45 -9.91 -30.67
CA VAL A 608 0.78 -11.39 -30.47
C VAL A 608 2.17 -11.53 -29.73
N ASP A 609 2.75 -12.58 -29.08
CA ASP A 609 2.47 -13.81 -28.23
C ASP A 609 3.79 -14.10 -27.45
N PRO A 610 3.89 -14.04 -26.10
CA PRO A 610 5.11 -14.42 -25.37
C PRO A 610 4.98 -15.70 -24.51
N LYS A 611 5.37 -16.86 -25.05
CA LYS A 611 5.49 -18.13 -24.28
C LYS A 611 6.78 -18.26 -23.46
N ASN A 612 6.63 -18.57 -22.16
CA ASN A 612 7.49 -19.41 -21.30
C ASN A 612 9.00 -19.13 -21.08
N GLY A 613 9.50 -19.67 -19.96
CA GLY A 613 10.79 -20.40 -19.90
C GLY A 613 11.98 -19.73 -19.17
N ARG A 614 12.58 -20.43 -18.18
CA ARG A 614 13.87 -20.07 -17.56
C ARG A 614 15.00 -21.02 -17.99
N SER A 615 16.02 -20.48 -18.67
CA SER A 615 17.43 -20.92 -18.69
C SER A 615 18.25 -19.80 -19.37
N GLY A 616 19.59 -19.71 -19.32
CA GLY A 616 20.57 -20.53 -18.60
C GLY A 616 21.97 -20.55 -19.24
N VAL A 617 22.18 -19.91 -20.40
CA VAL A 617 23.41 -20.02 -21.21
C VAL A 617 23.81 -18.66 -21.85
N THR A 618 24.24 -17.70 -21.04
CA THR A 618 24.72 -16.37 -21.52
C THR A 618 25.91 -15.89 -20.69
N ARG A 619 27.11 -16.41 -20.98
CA ARG A 619 28.37 -15.98 -20.33
C ARG A 619 29.53 -15.75 -21.31
N ASP A 620 29.69 -16.62 -22.30
CA ASP A 620 30.94 -16.67 -23.08
C ASP A 620 30.93 -15.75 -24.32
N ALA A 621 29.74 -15.37 -24.82
CA ALA A 621 29.60 -14.40 -25.92
C ALA A 621 29.97 -12.96 -25.51
N ASP A 622 29.73 -12.61 -24.24
CA ASP A 622 29.94 -11.26 -23.68
C ASP A 622 31.43 -10.83 -23.72
N ILE A 623 32.34 -11.79 -23.59
CA ILE A 623 33.79 -11.54 -23.54
C ILE A 623 34.35 -11.09 -24.90
N GLN A 624 33.77 -11.56 -26.01
CA GLN A 624 34.28 -11.29 -27.35
C GLN A 624 33.91 -9.87 -27.83
N SER A 625 32.62 -9.51 -27.83
CA SER A 625 32.17 -8.20 -28.35
C SER A 625 32.68 -7.01 -27.52
N LYS A 626 32.91 -7.17 -26.21
CA LYS A 626 33.50 -6.12 -25.36
C LYS A 626 34.91 -5.72 -25.77
N ARG A 627 35.65 -6.58 -26.48
CA ARG A 627 36.99 -6.28 -27.01
C ARG A 627 36.93 -5.45 -28.30
N GLU A 628 36.04 -5.83 -29.20
CA GLU A 628 35.91 -5.22 -30.54
C GLU A 628 35.33 -3.80 -30.47
N ILE A 629 34.47 -3.52 -29.49
CA ILE A 629 33.94 -2.17 -29.23
C ILE A 629 35.01 -1.22 -28.65
N TYR A 630 35.91 -1.72 -27.79
CA TYR A 630 36.97 -0.92 -27.19
C TYR A 630 37.92 -0.33 -28.24
N GLU A 631 38.29 -1.14 -29.24
CA GLU A 631 39.20 -0.73 -30.32
C GLU A 631 38.55 0.33 -31.25
N HIS A 632 37.23 0.37 -31.36
CA HIS A 632 36.51 1.37 -32.20
C HIS A 632 36.32 2.73 -31.51
N TRP A 633 36.36 2.79 -30.17
CA TRP A 633 36.05 4.03 -29.43
C TRP A 633 37.28 4.94 -29.20
N VAL A 634 38.50 4.38 -29.24
CA VAL A 634 39.75 5.09 -28.90
C VAL A 634 40.20 6.13 -29.95
N GLU A 635 39.78 6.01 -31.21
CA GLU A 635 40.23 6.91 -32.30
C GLU A 635 39.23 8.04 -32.64
N GLY A 636 38.05 8.06 -32.00
CA GLY A 636 36.93 8.92 -32.41
C GLY A 636 37.15 10.43 -32.20
N ASP A 637 37.67 10.84 -31.05
CA ASP A 637 37.72 12.26 -30.65
C ASP A 637 39.15 12.79 -30.49
N ARG A 638 39.57 13.60 -31.47
CA ARG A 638 40.63 14.61 -31.30
C ARG A 638 40.13 15.95 -31.83
N PRO A 639 40.14 17.03 -31.01
CA PRO A 639 39.63 18.32 -31.44
C PRO A 639 40.48 18.92 -32.55
N ARG A 640 39.83 19.35 -33.65
CA ARG A 640 40.49 20.12 -34.71
C ARG A 640 40.75 21.55 -34.22
N VAL A 641 42.00 21.84 -33.88
CA VAL A 641 42.47 23.21 -33.66
C VAL A 641 42.43 23.98 -34.97
N VAL A 642 41.89 25.20 -34.94
CA VAL A 642 41.82 26.11 -36.11
C VAL A 642 43.07 26.98 -36.19
N GLN A 643 43.56 27.19 -37.41
CA GLN A 643 44.35 28.35 -37.83
C GLN A 643 43.67 28.99 -39.04
#